data_AF-A0A1Y1BAB2-F1
#
_entry.id   AF-A0A1Y1BAB2-F1
#
_cell.length_a   1.000
_cell.length_b   1.000
_cell.length_c   1.000
_cell.angle_alpha   90.00
_cell.angle_beta   90.00
_cell.angle_gamma   90.00
#
_symmetry.space_group_name_H-M   'P 1'
#
loop_
_entity.id
_entity.type
_entity.pdbx_description
1 polymer ?
#
loop_
_entity_poly.entity_id
_entity_poly.type
_entity_poly.pdbx_seq_one_letter_code
_entity_poly.pdbx_strand_id
1 'polypeptide(L)'
;MYWLKVIFYSIILTLAGCGGDSAPNDNNSGGSDGGGTEVTPPTIPPSSKSIRVMDFHLTFDTNTEIDALNVNFSTFVSSMEGKHLSLTKVEPLTKDNQCQVLKIQSRLIQFAISPKIAKTCSYRYTVTDGETFESAIGRVTTTSKKRESAVREASSTTDLPLVSKSTIVGNSLTFNLADELSSELSKMTNPMFSEAIVAYGTGVPIIDETGSVTYNAIEAGYSLTYFYILDDNNTSDDKSDDVIYNGTLVIDISGIKNNPPNINTPEDYPKRLQTGSEAVIDVTPYISDLEGDDVQLVHVHAENIDVELTSPYDVNNLSFNAMSNKLGLYTVYYTVYDHEDNGFSSGQLNLTFVESRAGKVRLGFNSLLKVYEGGSIGGISSSSHFIDNVKKLSEYLTNNNVKATDIKSVGLDAFLINLSNGESAILSSASNSDSYKILPESFIYDWVYSFQKLHLGWGLIGYTYNPSDSSITAINQIVGTSAACPKDYISQFNASEYKNNVESWYIVENGTRSTGLILKHKGEETLTIIKPCTAESFSIPAPTVNYERCMFIDDVNISCLTSDHKLKMPFEDSTTEAVDFIKNLIKLDITISKIQLVGSKIYVLDTDKRLHVFADNATYANDDDNKVGTLEIPNVINFVASSYYFDYWLDDESFHGVGYNAIQEDGLSSGKMVDVSLDFNKIKDIKNNIQQVYRNSSTLLFITKDEKIYTFSHLGLIEETSINLSEVKSIVSDNTSMSSGANTAYTGQGRNVFIVNLNSESDKWRVLAPLSSLIPTYDCPAPVLNLDDDESLLIKSPCIYWGFKFNGAITMSGEADLYAFPEELFSDSDFLTDLIDLDNDGMSNDVEISGCSLLDSTINNEYPCSSYFLN
;
A
#
# COMPACT_ATOMS: atom_id res chain seq x y z
N MET A 1 43.70 53.10 -24.02
CA MET A 1 43.30 53.51 -22.66
C MET A 1 42.81 52.28 -21.93
N TYR A 2 43.74 51.64 -21.23
CA TYR A 2 43.67 50.39 -20.48
C TYR A 2 44.26 50.69 -19.09
N TRP A 3 44.00 49.83 -18.09
CA TRP A 3 44.47 49.84 -16.68
C TRP A 3 43.62 50.66 -15.69
N LEU A 4 43.54 50.43 -14.37
CA LEU A 4 43.81 49.36 -13.37
C LEU A 4 43.79 50.11 -12.00
N LYS A 5 43.22 49.54 -10.92
CA LYS A 5 43.43 49.82 -9.45
C LYS A 5 42.26 49.16 -8.68
N VAL A 6 42.36 48.15 -7.81
CA VAL A 6 43.28 47.70 -6.75
C VAL A 6 43.47 48.71 -5.61
N ILE A 7 42.95 48.41 -4.39
CA ILE A 7 43.72 48.12 -3.14
C ILE A 7 42.82 48.13 -1.86
N PHE A 8 42.84 46.98 -1.15
CA PHE A 8 42.83 46.67 0.29
C PHE A 8 41.69 47.05 1.26
N TYR A 9 41.16 46.02 1.93
CA TYR A 9 41.17 45.93 3.41
C TYR A 9 41.39 44.45 3.84
N SER A 10 42.44 44.22 4.63
CA SER A 10 42.88 42.93 5.21
C SER A 10 41.95 42.46 6.34
N ILE A 11 41.52 41.20 6.36
CA ILE A 11 42.01 40.07 7.19
C ILE A 11 42.45 40.46 8.63
N ILE A 12 41.64 40.08 9.62
CA ILE A 12 42.09 39.65 10.95
C ILE A 12 41.54 38.23 11.15
N LEU A 13 42.42 37.22 11.00
CA LEU A 13 42.30 35.92 11.62
C LEU A 13 42.77 36.06 13.07
N THR A 14 42.01 35.57 14.04
CA THR A 14 42.56 35.19 15.35
C THR A 14 42.49 33.67 15.46
N LEU A 15 43.67 33.06 15.48
CA LEU A 15 43.89 31.70 15.98
C LEU A 15 43.80 31.76 17.51
N ALA A 16 43.11 30.81 18.13
CA ALA A 16 43.36 30.42 19.51
C ALA A 16 43.78 28.94 19.50
N GLY A 17 45.06 28.71 19.84
CA GLY A 17 45.62 27.42 20.16
C GLY A 17 46.42 27.53 21.46
N CYS A 18 46.31 26.48 22.29
CA CYS A 18 47.17 26.06 23.41
C CYS A 18 47.84 27.09 24.35
N GLY A 19 47.36 27.09 25.62
CA GLY A 19 48.08 26.91 26.89
C GLY A 19 49.48 27.52 27.15
N GLY A 20 49.61 28.17 28.33
CA GLY A 20 50.81 28.08 29.16
C GLY A 20 51.41 29.38 29.72
N ASP A 21 51.02 29.69 30.96
CA ASP A 21 51.88 30.02 32.11
C ASP A 21 52.20 31.49 32.54
N SER A 22 51.90 31.71 33.83
CA SER A 22 52.55 32.57 34.84
C SER A 22 52.46 34.12 34.85
N ALA A 23 51.91 34.60 35.99
CA ALA A 23 51.72 35.94 36.57
C ALA A 23 53.03 36.77 36.76
N PRO A 24 53.08 38.03 37.32
CA PRO A 24 52.05 38.74 38.13
C PRO A 24 51.93 40.29 37.95
N ASN A 25 50.85 40.84 38.57
CA ASN A 25 50.68 42.20 39.13
C ASN A 25 50.77 43.42 38.18
N ASP A 26 50.05 44.54 38.32
CA ASP A 26 49.39 45.15 39.48
C ASP A 26 48.42 46.28 39.02
N ASN A 27 47.39 46.50 39.84
CA ASN A 27 46.75 47.78 40.17
C ASN A 27 45.84 48.55 39.19
N ASN A 28 44.55 48.50 39.58
CA ASN A 28 43.69 49.61 39.99
C ASN A 28 42.61 50.17 39.05
N SER A 29 41.37 49.94 39.55
CA SER A 29 40.26 50.89 39.76
C SER A 29 39.39 51.31 38.57
N GLY A 30 38.18 50.73 38.55
CA GLY A 30 36.96 51.49 38.82
C GLY A 30 36.06 51.81 37.62
N GLY A 31 34.80 51.37 37.69
CA GLY A 31 33.68 52.09 37.06
C GLY A 31 32.77 51.27 36.16
N SER A 32 31.68 50.79 36.78
CA SER A 32 30.41 50.31 36.21
C SER A 32 29.95 51.00 34.92
N ASP A 33 29.55 50.23 33.91
CA ASP A 33 28.16 50.13 33.41
C ASP A 33 28.09 49.49 32.01
N GLY A 34 27.14 48.56 31.85
CA GLY A 34 26.41 48.34 30.60
C GLY A 34 27.11 47.49 29.53
N GLY A 35 26.81 46.19 29.53
CA GLY A 35 27.15 45.29 28.43
C GLY A 35 26.74 43.86 28.75
N GLY A 36 25.44 43.63 28.97
CA GLY A 36 24.91 42.28 28.88
C GLY A 36 25.20 41.79 27.47
N THR A 37 26.16 40.89 27.33
CA THR A 37 26.26 40.05 26.15
C THR A 37 25.03 39.15 26.22
N GLU A 38 23.94 39.58 25.59
CA GLU A 38 22.90 38.66 25.14
C GLU A 38 23.64 37.51 24.45
N VAL A 39 23.56 36.34 25.08
CA VAL A 39 23.99 35.10 24.45
C VAL A 39 22.95 34.86 23.38
N THR A 40 23.22 35.33 22.17
CA THR A 40 22.42 34.92 21.01
C THR A 40 22.59 33.41 20.87
N PRO A 41 21.50 32.64 20.81
CA PRO A 41 21.55 31.21 20.50
C PRO A 41 22.44 30.98 19.27
N PRO A 42 23.07 29.80 19.12
CA PRO A 42 23.73 29.47 17.86
C PRO A 42 22.74 29.75 16.72
N THR A 43 23.10 30.67 15.83
CA THR A 43 22.35 30.91 14.60
C THR A 43 22.49 29.65 13.75
N ILE A 44 21.51 28.76 13.87
CA ILE A 44 21.24 27.75 12.86
C ILE A 44 20.65 28.53 11.67
N PRO A 45 21.18 28.42 10.44
CA PRO A 45 20.57 29.05 9.28
C PRO A 45 19.38 28.21 8.78
N PRO A 46 18.21 28.82 8.47
CA PRO A 46 17.14 28.11 7.79
C PRO A 46 17.58 27.93 6.34
N SER A 47 17.68 26.69 5.91
CA SER A 47 17.72 26.34 4.52
C SER A 47 16.84 25.12 4.37
N SER A 48 15.81 25.19 3.54
CA SER A 48 15.31 24.00 2.87
C SER A 48 16.51 23.41 2.16
N LYS A 49 17.19 22.44 2.77
CA LYS A 49 18.47 22.00 2.26
C LYS A 49 18.23 21.36 0.90
N SER A 50 18.82 21.92 -0.15
CA SER A 50 18.80 21.31 -1.48
C SER A 50 19.59 19.98 -1.51
N ILE A 51 20.37 19.71 -0.46
CA ILE A 51 21.18 18.53 -0.23
C ILE A 51 20.84 17.92 1.14
N ARG A 52 20.54 16.62 1.18
CA ARG A 52 20.51 15.84 2.42
C ARG A 52 21.86 15.17 2.62
N VAL A 53 22.44 15.29 3.82
CA VAL A 53 23.68 14.61 4.24
C VAL A 53 23.41 13.90 5.57
N MET A 54 23.69 12.60 5.64
CA MET A 54 23.35 11.77 6.79
C MET A 54 24.61 11.35 7.53
N ASP A 55 24.54 11.28 8.85
CA ASP A 55 25.62 10.63 9.60
C ASP A 55 25.64 9.14 9.24
N PHE A 56 26.83 8.56 9.09
CA PHE A 56 26.96 7.16 8.67
C PHE A 56 27.91 6.39 9.56
N HIS A 57 27.64 5.10 9.72
CA HIS A 57 28.57 4.15 10.32
C HIS A 57 28.74 2.95 9.38
N LEU A 58 29.97 2.78 8.89
CA LEU A 58 30.35 1.70 7.99
C LEU A 58 31.41 0.81 8.63
N THR A 59 31.19 -0.50 8.55
CA THR A 59 32.15 -1.51 9.02
C THR A 59 32.81 -2.19 7.83
N PHE A 60 34.13 -2.34 7.89
CA PHE A 60 34.94 -2.99 6.87
C PHE A 60 35.86 -4.04 7.47
N ASP A 61 36.17 -5.06 6.68
CA ASP A 61 37.17 -6.05 7.06
C ASP A 61 38.59 -5.47 6.97
N THR A 62 39.40 -5.69 8.00
CA THR A 62 40.84 -5.53 7.93
C THR A 62 41.41 -6.65 7.06
N ASN A 63 42.05 -6.29 5.96
CA ASN A 63 42.92 -7.18 5.21
C ASN A 63 44.32 -6.57 5.21
N THR A 64 45.28 -7.30 5.78
CA THR A 64 46.69 -6.87 5.91
C THR A 64 47.38 -6.60 4.57
N GLU A 65 46.77 -7.00 3.44
CA GLU A 65 47.28 -6.76 2.08
C GLU A 65 46.75 -5.47 1.41
N ILE A 66 45.79 -4.75 2.03
CA ILE A 66 45.18 -3.55 1.44
C ILE A 66 45.85 -2.27 1.98
N ASP A 67 46.61 -1.59 1.14
CA ASP A 67 47.26 -0.32 1.50
C ASP A 67 46.29 0.87 1.62
N ALA A 68 45.18 0.84 0.86
CA ALA A 68 44.16 1.87 0.83
C ALA A 68 42.75 1.30 0.63
N LEU A 69 41.83 1.66 1.52
CA LEU A 69 40.40 1.34 1.43
C LEU A 69 39.62 2.58 1.00
N ASN A 70 38.83 2.47 -0.05
CA ASN A 70 37.92 3.52 -0.48
C ASN A 70 36.59 3.41 0.28
N VAL A 71 36.31 4.39 1.12
CA VAL A 71 35.04 4.55 1.81
C VAL A 71 34.09 5.30 0.87
N ASN A 72 33.19 4.56 0.23
CA ASN A 72 32.11 5.12 -0.57
C ASN A 72 30.86 5.27 0.32
N PHE A 73 30.38 6.51 0.46
CA PHE A 73 29.23 6.87 1.28
C PHE A 73 28.16 7.60 0.46
N SER A 74 28.15 7.40 -0.86
CA SER A 74 27.18 8.03 -1.77
C SER A 74 25.72 7.72 -1.44
N THR A 75 25.44 6.64 -0.72
CA THR A 75 24.09 6.26 -0.28
C THR A 75 23.56 7.09 0.89
N PHE A 76 24.43 7.89 1.53
CA PHE A 76 24.11 8.71 2.70
C PHE A 76 24.00 10.21 2.34
N VAL A 77 24.02 10.52 1.05
CA VAL A 77 23.87 11.89 0.56
C VAL A 77 22.93 11.91 -0.65
N SER A 78 22.06 12.90 -0.75
CA SER A 78 21.12 13.02 -1.86
C SER A 78 20.79 14.49 -2.16
N SER A 79 20.37 14.76 -3.40
CA SER A 79 19.91 16.10 -3.80
C SER A 79 18.41 16.06 -4.01
N MET A 80 17.70 16.97 -3.34
CA MET A 80 16.25 17.12 -3.47
C MET A 80 15.84 17.62 -4.87
N GLU A 81 16.74 18.31 -5.57
CA GLU A 81 16.53 18.85 -6.91
C GLU A 81 17.19 17.99 -8.02
N GLY A 82 17.74 16.82 -7.66
CA GLY A 82 18.47 15.96 -8.60
C GLY A 82 19.78 16.56 -9.13
N LYS A 83 20.34 17.58 -8.46
CA LYS A 83 21.63 18.18 -8.82
C LYS A 83 22.79 17.22 -8.55
N HIS A 84 23.88 17.40 -9.28
CA HIS A 84 25.11 16.64 -9.07
C HIS A 84 25.81 17.06 -7.77
N LEU A 85 26.05 16.09 -6.89
CA LEU A 85 26.76 16.29 -5.64
C LEU A 85 28.26 16.04 -5.78
N SER A 86 29.06 16.74 -4.98
CA SER A 86 30.51 16.55 -4.91
C SER A 86 31.04 16.68 -3.48
N LEU A 87 31.99 15.81 -3.14
CA LEU A 87 32.69 15.83 -1.86
C LEU A 87 33.82 16.88 -1.89
N THR A 88 33.80 17.81 -0.95
CA THR A 88 34.72 18.96 -0.92
C THR A 88 35.79 18.82 0.15
N LYS A 89 35.42 18.28 1.31
CA LYS A 89 36.29 18.18 2.48
C LYS A 89 36.00 16.90 3.26
N VAL A 90 37.06 16.29 3.79
CA VAL A 90 36.98 15.23 4.80
C VAL A 90 38.06 15.51 5.85
N GLU A 91 37.63 15.84 7.06
CA GLU A 91 38.49 16.13 8.20
C GLU A 91 38.49 14.93 9.16
N PRO A 92 39.64 14.30 9.43
CA PRO A 92 39.72 13.25 10.44
C PRO A 92 39.54 13.86 11.83
N LEU A 93 38.60 13.33 12.59
CA LEU A 93 38.37 13.68 13.99
C LEU A 93 39.21 12.80 14.93
N THR A 94 39.51 11.58 14.51
CA THR A 94 40.43 10.68 15.20
C THR A 94 41.88 11.07 14.94
N LYS A 95 42.69 11.23 16.00
CA LYS A 95 44.08 11.72 15.92
C LYS A 95 45.08 10.68 15.38
N ASP A 96 44.71 9.40 15.35
CA ASP A 96 45.57 8.31 14.88
C ASP A 96 46.03 8.54 13.43
N ASN A 97 47.31 8.30 13.15
CA ASN A 97 47.91 8.47 11.83
C ASN A 97 47.30 7.59 10.74
N GLN A 98 46.73 6.43 11.09
CA GLN A 98 46.07 5.52 10.15
C GLN A 98 44.63 5.94 9.85
N CYS A 99 44.03 6.80 10.68
CA CYS A 99 42.74 7.42 10.40
C CYS A 99 42.87 8.64 9.47
N GLN A 100 44.09 9.04 9.07
CA GLN A 100 44.26 10.20 8.20
C GLN A 100 43.80 9.89 6.76
N VAL A 101 43.14 10.88 6.14
CA VAL A 101 42.63 10.75 4.77
C VAL A 101 43.80 10.73 3.78
N LEU A 102 43.93 9.63 3.03
CA LEU A 102 44.97 9.46 2.03
C LEU A 102 44.65 10.22 0.73
N LYS A 103 43.39 10.17 0.31
CA LYS A 103 42.92 10.74 -0.95
C LYS A 103 41.43 11.01 -0.92
N ILE A 104 41.00 12.15 -1.49
CA ILE A 104 39.59 12.48 -1.70
C ILE A 104 39.27 12.32 -3.19
N GLN A 105 38.16 11.67 -3.51
CA GLN A 105 37.64 11.52 -4.87
C GLN A 105 36.29 12.23 -4.97
N SER A 106 36.36 13.55 -5.16
CA SER A 106 35.24 14.49 -5.08
C SER A 106 33.98 14.05 -5.84
N ARG A 107 34.12 13.63 -7.11
CA ARG A 107 32.98 13.23 -7.98
C ARG A 107 32.36 11.88 -7.65
N LEU A 108 33.09 11.01 -6.95
CA LEU A 108 32.63 9.67 -6.59
C LEU A 108 32.10 9.62 -5.15
N ILE A 109 32.09 10.76 -4.44
CA ILE A 109 31.65 10.87 -3.05
C ILE A 109 32.31 9.78 -2.19
N GLN A 110 33.64 9.73 -2.29
CA GLN A 110 34.44 8.74 -1.58
C GLN A 110 35.80 9.30 -1.19
N PHE A 111 36.38 8.74 -0.14
CA PHE A 111 37.75 9.03 0.31
C PHE A 111 38.47 7.73 0.67
N ALA A 112 39.80 7.78 0.69
CA ALA A 112 40.64 6.64 0.98
C ALA A 112 41.29 6.75 2.36
N ILE A 113 41.31 5.65 3.10
CA ILE A 113 41.97 5.49 4.42
C ILE A 113 42.90 4.28 4.42
N SER A 114 43.73 4.11 5.45
CA SER A 114 44.66 2.97 5.56
C SER A 114 44.25 2.01 6.69
N PRO A 115 43.55 0.90 6.40
CA PRO A 115 42.99 0.01 7.42
C PRO A 115 44.01 -1.05 7.89
N LYS A 116 45.12 -0.62 8.51
CA LYS A 116 46.22 -1.56 8.87
C LYS A 116 46.02 -2.33 10.18
N ILE A 117 45.14 -1.88 11.05
CA ILE A 117 44.78 -2.52 12.33
C ILE A 117 43.28 -2.34 12.60
N ALA A 118 42.70 -3.16 13.47
CA ALA A 118 41.32 -2.99 13.91
C ALA A 118 41.17 -1.69 14.72
N LYS A 119 40.15 -0.88 14.42
CA LYS A 119 39.87 0.41 15.09
C LYS A 119 38.55 1.02 14.58
N THR A 120 38.10 2.10 15.22
CA THR A 120 37.09 3.00 14.67
C THR A 120 37.67 4.39 14.44
N CYS A 121 37.51 4.91 13.20
CA CYS A 121 37.89 6.25 12.80
C CYS A 121 36.64 7.09 12.53
N SER A 122 36.61 8.33 13.03
CA SER A 122 35.53 9.28 12.71
C SER A 122 36.02 10.45 11.89
N TYR A 123 35.15 10.94 11.01
CA TYR A 123 35.44 11.97 10.02
C TYR A 123 34.31 13.00 9.98
N ARG A 124 34.64 14.27 9.81
CA ARG A 124 33.67 15.30 9.38
C ARG A 124 33.81 15.50 7.89
N TYR A 125 32.74 15.25 7.14
CA TYR A 125 32.75 15.36 5.69
C TYR A 125 31.82 16.48 5.23
N THR A 126 32.14 17.12 4.10
CA THR A 126 31.36 18.25 3.55
C THR A 126 31.04 18.02 2.07
N VAL A 127 29.76 18.08 1.71
CA VAL A 127 29.24 17.89 0.35
C VAL A 127 28.64 19.19 -0.18
N THR A 128 28.74 19.40 -1.50
CA THR A 128 28.16 20.54 -2.20
C THR A 128 27.49 20.14 -3.52
N ASP A 129 26.44 20.86 -3.88
CA ASP A 129 25.79 20.87 -5.20
C ASP A 129 26.31 22.01 -6.09
N GLY A 130 27.31 22.77 -5.61
CA GLY A 130 27.87 23.95 -6.25
C GLY A 130 27.36 25.27 -5.68
N GLU A 131 26.26 25.27 -4.93
CA GLU A 131 25.62 26.45 -4.32
C GLU A 131 25.57 26.35 -2.79
N THR A 132 25.19 25.17 -2.28
CA THR A 132 25.06 24.89 -0.85
C THR A 132 26.16 23.95 -0.38
N PHE A 133 26.54 24.05 0.90
CA PHE A 133 27.56 23.22 1.53
C PHE A 133 27.01 22.68 2.84
N GLU A 134 26.95 21.36 2.95
CA GLU A 134 26.41 20.67 4.12
C GLU A 134 27.44 19.68 4.67
N SER A 135 27.50 19.55 5.99
CA SER A 135 28.46 18.67 6.67
C SER A 135 27.78 17.69 7.60
N ALA A 136 28.38 16.51 7.74
CA ALA A 136 27.94 15.41 8.59
C ALA A 136 29.16 14.60 9.08
N ILE A 137 28.92 13.65 9.97
CA ILE A 137 29.91 12.77 10.57
C ILE A 137 29.84 11.36 9.96
N GLY A 138 31.01 10.84 9.60
CA GLY A 138 31.18 9.47 9.13
C GLY A 138 32.05 8.68 10.08
N ARG A 139 31.52 7.59 10.63
CA ARG A 139 32.25 6.61 11.44
C ARG A 139 32.60 5.40 10.59
N VAL A 140 33.87 4.99 10.65
CA VAL A 140 34.41 3.86 9.89
C VAL A 140 35.08 2.90 10.85
N THR A 141 34.48 1.73 11.03
CA THR A 141 35.06 0.66 11.84
C THR A 141 35.77 -0.34 10.94
N THR A 142 36.98 -0.72 11.31
CA THR A 142 37.73 -1.79 10.65
C THR A 142 37.94 -2.93 11.65
N THR A 143 37.54 -4.16 11.33
CA THR A 143 37.64 -5.35 12.20
C THR A 143 37.99 -6.61 11.40
N SER A 144 38.35 -7.73 12.04
CA SER A 144 38.74 -8.94 11.32
C SER A 144 37.55 -9.86 10.95
N LYS A 145 37.51 -10.29 9.69
CA LYS A 145 36.40 -11.05 9.05
C LYS A 145 36.02 -12.39 9.73
N LYS A 146 36.91 -13.00 10.53
CA LYS A 146 36.67 -14.31 11.16
C LYS A 146 35.77 -14.26 12.39
N ARG A 147 35.67 -13.12 13.08
CA ARG A 147 34.91 -12.97 14.34
C ARG A 147 33.63 -12.15 14.18
N GLU A 148 33.50 -11.25 13.20
CA GLU A 148 32.21 -10.57 12.95
C GLU A 148 31.09 -11.58 12.68
N SER A 149 31.37 -12.64 11.91
CA SER A 149 30.43 -13.75 11.69
C SER A 149 30.11 -14.55 12.96
N ALA A 150 31.08 -14.72 13.87
CA ALA A 150 30.90 -15.47 15.13
C ALA A 150 30.13 -14.66 16.19
N VAL A 151 30.32 -13.34 16.23
CA VAL A 151 29.58 -12.39 17.10
C VAL A 151 28.13 -12.25 16.63
N ARG A 152 27.91 -12.20 15.30
CA ARG A 152 26.57 -12.25 14.69
C ARG A 152 25.85 -13.58 14.93
N GLU A 153 26.54 -14.71 14.84
CA GLU A 153 25.97 -16.04 15.19
C GLU A 153 25.66 -16.18 16.69
N ALA A 154 26.35 -15.45 17.57
CA ALA A 154 26.13 -15.44 19.02
C ALA A 154 25.02 -14.48 19.51
N SER A 155 24.32 -13.78 18.60
CA SER A 155 23.28 -12.77 18.91
C SER A 155 23.75 -11.60 19.80
N SER A 156 25.05 -11.29 19.82
CA SER A 156 25.60 -10.12 20.53
C SER A 156 25.84 -8.97 19.57
N THR A 157 25.32 -7.78 19.88
CA THR A 157 25.61 -6.55 19.12
C THR A 157 27.01 -6.01 19.44
N THR A 158 27.67 -5.41 18.45
CA THR A 158 28.93 -4.67 18.64
C THR A 158 28.69 -3.20 19.02
N ASP A 159 27.44 -2.74 19.05
CA ASP A 159 27.10 -1.40 19.51
C ASP A 159 26.73 -1.46 21.00
N LEU A 160 27.41 -0.65 21.79
CA LEU A 160 27.27 -0.56 23.24
C LEU A 160 26.08 0.36 23.59
N PRO A 161 25.42 0.12 24.72
CA PRO A 161 24.37 1.02 25.20
C PRO A 161 24.93 2.43 25.44
N LEU A 162 24.08 3.44 25.27
CA LEU A 162 24.42 4.83 25.54
C LEU A 162 24.81 5.01 27.01
N VAL A 163 25.91 5.72 27.23
CA VAL A 163 26.22 6.28 28.55
C VAL A 163 25.83 7.75 28.54
N SER A 164 24.88 8.12 29.40
CA SER A 164 24.47 9.51 29.59
C SER A 164 24.87 10.00 30.98
N LYS A 165 25.44 11.20 31.05
CA LYS A 165 25.78 11.90 32.29
C LYS A 165 25.35 13.35 32.21
N SER A 166 25.08 13.96 33.36
CA SER A 166 24.82 15.38 33.46
C SER A 166 25.78 16.06 34.42
N THR A 167 26.07 17.32 34.17
CA THR A 167 26.87 18.19 35.03
C THR A 167 26.41 19.64 34.87
N ILE A 168 26.99 20.54 35.66
CA ILE A 168 26.73 21.98 35.58
C ILE A 168 28.01 22.73 35.20
N VAL A 169 27.85 23.88 34.55
CA VAL A 169 28.97 24.75 34.17
C VAL A 169 29.86 25.08 35.38
N GLY A 170 31.17 24.91 35.21
CA GLY A 170 32.18 25.14 36.24
C GLY A 170 32.57 23.88 37.03
N ASN A 171 31.80 22.80 36.94
CA ASN A 171 32.13 21.53 37.61
C ASN A 171 32.98 20.62 36.71
N SER A 172 33.83 19.82 37.36
CA SER A 172 34.50 18.69 36.71
C SER A 172 33.72 17.43 37.02
N LEU A 173 33.46 16.63 35.99
CA LEU A 173 32.80 15.33 36.06
C LEU A 173 33.86 14.23 35.94
N THR A 174 33.82 13.26 36.86
CA THR A 174 34.70 12.08 36.83
C THR A 174 33.87 10.83 37.10
N PHE A 175 33.96 9.84 36.21
CA PHE A 175 33.29 8.55 36.32
C PHE A 175 34.06 7.49 35.52
N ASN A 176 33.66 6.22 35.61
CA ASN A 176 34.33 5.15 34.86
C ASN A 176 33.32 4.43 33.95
N LEU A 177 33.59 4.41 32.63
CA LEU A 177 32.79 3.68 31.65
C LEU A 177 32.77 2.17 31.93
N ALA A 178 33.81 1.63 32.57
CA ALA A 178 33.86 0.24 32.94
C ALA A 178 32.79 -0.16 33.96
N ASP A 179 32.41 0.76 34.85
CA ASP A 179 31.35 0.53 35.82
C ASP A 179 29.97 0.61 35.15
N GLU A 180 29.78 1.61 34.27
CA GLU A 180 28.53 1.84 33.53
C GLU A 180 28.21 0.70 32.54
N LEU A 181 29.24 0.09 31.95
CA LEU A 181 29.13 -0.98 30.93
C LEU A 181 29.53 -2.36 31.48
N SER A 182 29.43 -2.56 32.79
CA SER A 182 29.94 -3.76 33.46
C SER A 182 29.30 -5.06 32.93
N SER A 183 28.04 -5.03 32.52
CA SER A 183 27.34 -6.16 31.89
C SER A 183 27.94 -6.56 30.55
N GLU A 184 28.27 -5.59 29.71
CA GLU A 184 28.84 -5.77 28.37
C GLU A 184 30.28 -6.26 28.49
N LEU A 185 31.06 -5.62 29.37
CA LEU A 185 32.47 -5.92 29.59
C LEU A 185 32.70 -7.32 30.19
N SER A 186 31.75 -7.84 30.97
CA SER A 186 31.83 -9.20 31.51
C SER A 186 31.86 -10.29 30.43
N LYS A 187 31.47 -9.94 29.20
CA LYS A 187 31.45 -10.83 28.02
C LYS A 187 32.73 -10.72 27.19
N MET A 188 33.61 -9.77 27.50
CA MET A 188 34.86 -9.50 26.80
C MET A 188 36.04 -10.19 27.49
N THR A 189 37.10 -10.49 26.74
CA THR A 189 38.29 -11.17 27.26
C THR A 189 39.32 -10.19 27.79
N ASN A 190 39.65 -9.15 27.01
CA ASN A 190 40.63 -8.12 27.36
C ASN A 190 40.18 -6.76 26.78
N PRO A 191 39.22 -6.08 27.42
CA PRO A 191 38.70 -4.82 26.93
C PRO A 191 39.70 -3.67 27.13
N MET A 192 40.00 -2.93 26.06
CA MET A 192 40.81 -1.71 26.07
C MET A 192 40.02 -0.54 25.48
N PHE A 193 39.89 0.55 26.24
CA PHE A 193 39.15 1.74 25.80
C PHE A 193 39.98 2.63 24.88
N SER A 194 39.34 3.19 23.85
CA SER A 194 39.92 4.21 22.98
C SER A 194 39.92 5.59 23.64
N GLU A 195 40.72 6.51 23.07
CA GLU A 195 40.51 7.93 23.33
C GLU A 195 39.09 8.38 22.88
N ALA A 196 38.60 9.45 23.50
CA ALA A 196 37.36 10.12 23.11
C ALA A 196 37.46 10.75 21.73
N ILE A 197 36.42 10.55 20.92
CA ILE A 197 36.26 11.15 19.59
C ILE A 197 35.03 12.04 19.62
N VAL A 198 35.22 13.34 19.81
CA VAL A 198 34.11 14.30 19.87
C VAL A 198 33.48 14.48 18.49
N ALA A 199 32.19 14.18 18.38
CA ALA A 199 31.43 14.32 17.15
C ALA A 199 30.75 15.70 17.08
N TYR A 200 30.03 16.06 18.15
CA TYR A 200 29.24 17.28 18.29
C TYR A 200 29.33 17.84 19.72
N GLY A 201 29.05 19.15 19.88
CA GLY A 201 28.90 19.77 21.20
C GLY A 201 30.13 20.48 21.77
N THR A 202 30.09 20.75 23.07
CA THR A 202 31.09 21.54 23.82
C THR A 202 31.97 20.66 24.73
N GLY A 203 33.20 21.12 24.98
CA GLY A 203 34.18 20.38 25.78
C GLY A 203 34.70 19.11 25.12
N VAL A 204 35.73 18.51 25.72
CA VAL A 204 36.34 17.26 25.25
C VAL A 204 36.53 16.34 26.45
N PRO A 205 35.75 15.24 26.59
CA PRO A 205 36.02 14.26 27.61
C PRO A 205 37.38 13.60 27.32
N ILE A 206 38.10 13.27 28.39
CA ILE A 206 39.32 12.48 28.32
C ILE A 206 38.95 11.10 28.83
N ILE A 207 39.12 10.08 27.98
CA ILE A 207 38.95 8.67 28.33
C ILE A 207 40.35 8.06 28.33
N ASP A 208 40.73 7.42 29.44
CA ASP A 208 41.96 6.63 29.50
C ASP A 208 41.73 5.15 29.14
N GLU A 209 42.82 4.40 29.00
CA GLU A 209 42.78 2.98 28.59
C GLU A 209 41.98 2.08 29.56
N THR A 210 41.75 2.54 30.80
CA THR A 210 40.97 1.82 31.82
C THR A 210 39.48 2.15 31.80
N GLY A 211 39.06 3.10 30.95
CA GLY A 211 37.69 3.59 30.85
C GLY A 211 37.36 4.74 31.80
N SER A 212 38.33 5.26 32.55
CA SER A 212 38.12 6.42 33.42
C SER A 212 37.96 7.69 32.58
N VAL A 213 36.86 8.41 32.82
CA VAL A 213 36.46 9.60 32.10
C VAL A 213 36.64 10.83 32.98
N THR A 214 37.29 11.86 32.44
CA THR A 214 37.33 13.20 33.03
C THR A 214 36.79 14.23 32.04
N TYR A 215 35.83 15.04 32.46
CA TYR A 215 35.23 16.09 31.65
C TYR A 215 35.15 17.40 32.44
N ASN A 216 35.57 18.51 31.83
CA ASN A 216 35.49 19.84 32.44
C ASN A 216 34.40 20.66 31.76
N ALA A 217 33.33 20.96 32.49
CA ALA A 217 32.19 21.72 31.97
C ALA A 217 32.51 23.21 31.92
N ILE A 218 32.87 23.70 30.73
CA ILE A 218 33.25 25.11 30.52
C ILE A 218 32.11 25.97 29.95
N GLU A 219 31.12 25.34 29.30
CA GLU A 219 30.01 26.00 28.62
C GLU A 219 28.77 25.10 28.68
N ALA A 220 27.58 25.69 28.81
CA ALA A 220 26.33 24.95 28.79
C ALA A 220 26.04 24.39 27.40
N GLY A 221 25.31 23.29 27.32
CA GLY A 221 25.03 22.59 26.08
C GLY A 221 25.06 21.07 26.27
N TYR A 222 25.53 20.38 25.24
CA TYR A 222 25.73 18.94 25.25
C TYR A 222 27.09 18.58 24.65
N SER A 223 27.60 17.38 24.93
CA SER A 223 28.80 16.81 24.31
C SER A 223 28.48 15.40 23.84
N LEU A 224 28.46 15.17 22.52
CA LEU A 224 28.29 13.84 21.92
C LEU A 224 29.65 13.31 21.48
N THR A 225 30.09 12.25 22.13
CA THR A 225 31.42 11.66 21.96
C THR A 225 31.28 10.19 21.59
N TYR A 226 31.98 9.77 20.54
CA TYR A 226 32.19 8.36 20.26
C TYR A 226 33.43 7.84 20.96
N PHE A 227 33.38 6.57 21.36
CA PHE A 227 34.54 5.80 21.77
C PHE A 227 34.38 4.38 21.23
N TYR A 228 35.43 3.57 21.34
CA TYR A 228 35.33 2.16 21.07
C TYR A 228 36.14 1.35 22.08
N ILE A 229 35.77 0.10 22.24
CA ILE A 229 36.46 -0.88 23.07
C ILE A 229 37.04 -1.93 22.14
N LEU A 230 38.36 -2.10 22.19
CA LEU A 230 39.07 -3.17 21.53
C LEU A 230 39.08 -4.38 22.48
N ASP A 231 38.49 -5.49 22.07
CA ASP A 231 38.58 -6.77 22.79
C ASP A 231 39.59 -7.69 22.10
N ASP A 232 40.73 -7.88 22.77
CA ASP A 232 41.85 -8.71 22.30
C ASP A 232 41.84 -10.08 23.00
N ASN A 233 42.04 -11.17 22.25
CA ASN A 233 42.13 -12.53 22.81
C ASN A 233 43.56 -12.98 23.15
N ASN A 234 44.56 -12.11 23.01
CA ASN A 234 45.95 -12.28 23.38
C ASN A 234 46.56 -13.57 22.83
N THR A 235 46.47 -13.75 21.50
CA THR A 235 47.14 -14.83 20.77
C THR A 235 48.41 -14.32 20.09
N SER A 236 49.42 -15.17 19.90
CA SER A 236 50.75 -14.76 19.43
C SER A 236 50.82 -14.22 17.97
N ASP A 237 49.69 -14.09 17.30
CA ASP A 237 49.53 -13.62 15.91
C ASP A 237 48.57 -12.40 15.88
N ASP A 238 48.97 -11.40 16.67
CA ASP A 238 48.20 -10.28 17.26
C ASP A 238 47.82 -9.16 16.26
N LYS A 239 47.05 -9.51 15.22
CA LYS A 239 46.31 -8.55 14.35
C LYS A 239 45.00 -9.12 13.77
N SER A 240 44.70 -10.39 14.00
CA SER A 240 43.72 -11.14 13.20
C SER A 240 42.45 -11.56 13.96
N ASP A 241 42.36 -11.27 15.26
CA ASP A 241 41.32 -11.73 16.18
C ASP A 241 40.63 -10.61 17.00
N ASP A 242 41.00 -9.35 16.76
CA ASP A 242 40.44 -8.15 17.40
C ASP A 242 38.97 -7.87 17.05
N VAL A 243 38.13 -7.72 18.09
CA VAL A 243 36.73 -7.26 17.95
C VAL A 243 36.59 -5.83 18.45
N ILE A 244 35.86 -5.00 17.70
CA ILE A 244 35.58 -3.61 18.07
C ILE A 244 34.14 -3.50 18.54
N TYR A 245 33.95 -2.96 19.74
CA TYR A 245 32.65 -2.53 20.25
C TYR A 245 32.57 -1.00 20.21
N ASN A 246 31.56 -0.44 19.53
CA ASN A 246 31.41 1.01 19.42
C ASN A 246 30.50 1.54 20.52
N GLY A 247 30.88 2.64 21.15
CA GLY A 247 30.10 3.27 22.21
C GLY A 247 29.88 4.76 21.94
N THR A 248 28.79 5.26 22.52
CA THR A 248 28.41 6.67 22.49
C THR A 248 28.29 7.17 23.92
N LEU A 249 28.89 8.33 24.18
CA LEU A 249 28.83 9.05 25.45
C LEU A 249 28.17 10.41 25.19
N VAL A 250 27.10 10.70 25.92
CA VAL A 250 26.46 12.01 25.95
C VAL A 250 26.66 12.63 27.33
N ILE A 251 27.14 13.87 27.35
CA ILE A 251 27.24 14.67 28.57
C ILE A 251 26.39 15.93 28.40
N ASP A 252 25.35 16.06 29.21
CA ASP A 252 24.51 17.26 29.27
C ASP A 252 25.11 18.25 30.28
N ILE A 253 25.26 19.51 29.86
CA ILE A 253 25.85 20.57 30.66
C ILE A 253 24.82 21.67 30.89
N SER A 254 24.29 21.72 32.10
CA SER A 254 23.29 22.71 32.49
C SER A 254 23.91 23.92 33.20
N GLY A 255 23.17 25.02 33.33
CA GLY A 255 23.57 26.12 34.20
C GLY A 255 23.41 25.81 35.69
N ILE A 256 23.73 26.81 36.51
CA ILE A 256 23.97 26.63 37.96
C ILE A 256 22.70 26.79 38.82
N LYS A 257 21.57 27.15 38.20
CA LYS A 257 20.39 27.67 38.91
C LYS A 257 19.06 27.05 38.51
N ASN A 258 19.00 26.28 37.43
CA ASN A 258 17.78 25.59 37.01
C ASN A 258 17.86 24.08 37.22
N ASN A 259 16.69 23.44 37.33
CA ASN A 259 16.57 22.00 37.16
C ASN A 259 16.42 21.72 35.65
N PRO A 260 17.26 20.87 35.05
CA PRO A 260 17.08 20.52 33.65
C PRO A 260 15.78 19.74 33.43
N PRO A 261 15.26 19.72 32.18
CA PRO A 261 14.07 18.96 31.86
C PRO A 261 14.31 17.47 32.08
N ASN A 262 13.28 16.76 32.52
CA ASN A 262 13.32 15.33 32.74
C ASN A 262 12.83 14.60 31.49
N ILE A 263 13.68 13.71 30.97
CA ILE A 263 13.40 12.87 29.81
C ILE A 263 13.21 11.42 30.26
N ASN A 264 12.05 10.86 29.94
CA ASN A 264 11.70 9.46 30.19
C ASN A 264 11.23 8.79 28.90
N THR A 265 12.16 8.63 27.96
CA THR A 265 11.89 8.04 26.65
C THR A 265 11.76 6.51 26.77
N PRO A 266 10.76 5.89 26.12
CA PRO A 266 10.78 4.45 25.93
C PRO A 266 11.98 4.04 25.08
N GLU A 267 12.47 2.81 25.27
CA GLU A 267 13.56 2.25 24.45
C GLU A 267 13.18 2.22 22.97
N ASP A 268 11.95 1.81 22.67
CA ASP A 268 11.41 1.73 21.31
C ASP A 268 10.27 2.73 21.10
N TYR A 269 10.26 3.40 19.94
CA TYR A 269 9.14 4.22 19.52
C TYR A 269 7.91 3.34 19.25
N PRO A 270 6.73 3.67 19.82
CA PRO A 270 5.57 2.79 19.76
C PRO A 270 5.05 2.54 18.33
N LYS A 271 5.37 3.43 17.38
CA LYS A 271 4.95 3.30 15.98
C LYS A 271 6.10 2.83 15.12
N ARG A 272 5.83 1.88 14.23
CA ARG A 272 6.73 1.55 13.13
C ARG A 272 6.59 2.55 11.99
N LEU A 273 7.69 2.83 11.32
CA LEU A 273 7.80 3.85 10.28
C LEU A 273 7.95 3.20 8.92
N GLN A 274 7.44 3.84 7.87
CA GLN A 274 7.52 3.33 6.50
C GLN A 274 8.84 3.76 5.84
N THR A 275 9.45 2.87 5.07
CA THR A 275 10.62 3.24 4.25
C THR A 275 10.22 4.13 3.07
N GLY A 276 11.07 5.11 2.74
CA GLY A 276 10.90 5.98 1.57
C GLY A 276 9.95 7.17 1.79
N SER A 277 9.35 7.30 2.96
CA SER A 277 8.54 8.45 3.38
C SER A 277 9.14 9.13 4.62
N GLU A 278 8.90 10.44 4.73
CA GLU A 278 9.32 11.23 5.88
C GLU A 278 8.26 11.11 6.99
N ALA A 279 8.69 10.74 8.20
CA ALA A 279 7.83 10.58 9.36
C ALA A 279 8.14 11.65 10.41
N VAL A 280 7.10 12.29 10.96
CA VAL A 280 7.24 13.22 12.09
C VAL A 280 7.21 12.45 13.39
N ILE A 281 8.26 12.59 14.19
CA ILE A 281 8.43 11.98 15.50
C ILE A 281 8.23 13.06 16.56
N ASP A 282 7.22 12.86 17.39
CA ASP A 282 6.90 13.74 18.51
C ASP A 282 7.41 13.14 19.82
N VAL A 283 8.29 13.88 20.51
CA VAL A 283 8.85 13.47 21.81
C VAL A 283 8.21 14.19 23.00
N THR A 284 7.21 15.04 22.77
CA THR A 284 6.47 15.75 23.82
C THR A 284 6.01 14.85 24.97
N PRO A 285 5.44 13.65 24.74
CA PRO A 285 4.95 12.79 25.82
C PRO A 285 6.04 12.26 26.78
N TYR A 286 7.31 12.36 26.38
CA TYR A 286 8.45 11.82 27.10
C TYR A 286 9.25 12.89 27.84
N ILE A 287 8.84 14.16 27.72
CA ILE A 287 9.51 15.31 28.30
C ILE A 287 8.61 15.89 29.38
N SER A 288 9.19 16.16 30.54
CA SER A 288 8.51 16.85 31.63
C SER A 288 9.45 17.87 32.24
N ASP A 289 8.91 19.05 32.50
CA ASP A 289 9.60 20.12 33.21
C ASP A 289 8.90 20.38 34.54
N LEU A 290 9.66 20.53 35.63
CA LEU A 290 9.10 20.64 36.98
C LEU A 290 8.57 22.06 37.25
N GLU A 291 9.13 23.04 36.56
CA GLU A 291 8.85 24.47 36.68
C GLU A 291 7.74 24.92 35.70
N GLY A 292 7.51 24.14 34.65
CA GLY A 292 6.52 24.39 33.61
C GLY A 292 7.03 25.35 32.52
N ASP A 293 8.35 25.41 32.34
CA ASP A 293 9.02 26.26 31.37
C ASP A 293 8.82 25.74 29.93
N ASP A 294 8.94 26.66 28.97
CA ASP A 294 8.90 26.29 27.55
C ASP A 294 10.17 25.48 27.22
N VAL A 295 9.99 24.32 26.58
CA VAL A 295 11.09 23.41 26.23
C VAL A 295 11.20 23.23 24.72
N GLN A 296 12.44 23.20 24.23
CA GLN A 296 12.77 23.07 22.82
C GLN A 296 13.67 21.87 22.55
N LEU A 297 13.35 21.10 21.51
CA LEU A 297 14.25 20.15 20.89
C LEU A 297 15.29 20.91 20.05
N VAL A 298 16.54 20.93 20.52
CA VAL A 298 17.63 21.73 19.92
C VAL A 298 18.63 20.88 19.13
N HIS A 299 18.61 19.57 19.31
CA HIS A 299 19.47 18.66 18.55
C HIS A 299 18.82 17.29 18.37
N VAL A 300 19.04 16.71 17.19
CA VAL A 300 18.72 15.32 16.87
C VAL A 300 19.88 14.72 16.07
N HIS A 301 20.24 13.48 16.35
CA HIS A 301 21.35 12.78 15.73
C HIS A 301 21.04 11.29 15.62
N ALA A 302 21.39 10.69 14.48
CA ALA A 302 21.28 9.25 14.26
C ALA A 302 22.23 8.81 13.14
N GLU A 303 22.76 7.59 13.22
CA GLU A 303 23.61 7.01 12.19
C GLU A 303 22.79 6.18 11.19
N ASN A 304 23.15 6.27 9.91
CA ASN A 304 22.58 5.51 8.79
C ASN A 304 21.10 5.79 8.45
N ILE A 305 20.49 6.80 9.08
CA ILE A 305 19.13 7.31 8.86
C ILE A 305 19.17 8.84 8.76
N ASP A 306 18.22 9.44 8.04
CA ASP A 306 18.10 10.89 7.93
C ASP A 306 17.18 11.41 9.04
N VAL A 307 17.67 12.38 9.81
CA VAL A 307 16.93 13.02 10.92
C VAL A 307 17.15 14.53 10.90
N GLU A 308 16.09 15.30 11.09
CA GLU A 308 16.16 16.75 11.12
C GLU A 308 15.08 17.37 12.01
N LEU A 309 15.36 18.48 12.69
CA LEU A 309 14.36 19.17 13.51
C LEU A 309 13.22 19.71 12.62
N THR A 310 11.97 19.47 13.00
CA THR A 310 10.81 19.89 12.21
C THR A 310 10.69 21.41 12.16
N SER A 311 10.95 22.10 13.27
CA SER A 311 10.92 23.57 13.36
C SER A 311 12.01 24.10 14.30
N PRO A 312 13.28 24.17 13.85
CA PRO A 312 14.42 24.51 14.72
C PRO A 312 14.41 25.94 15.30
N TYR A 313 13.53 26.82 14.82
CA TYR A 313 13.37 28.20 15.33
C TYR A 313 12.17 28.37 16.25
N ASP A 314 11.29 27.38 16.30
CA ASP A 314 10.17 27.40 17.24
C ASP A 314 10.69 26.88 18.58
N VAL A 315 10.67 27.75 19.58
CA VAL A 315 11.09 27.45 20.96
C VAL A 315 10.19 26.41 21.64
N ASN A 316 9.05 26.07 21.03
CA ASN A 316 8.16 25.00 21.48
C ASN A 316 8.27 23.73 20.62
N ASN A 317 9.21 23.67 19.67
CA ASN A 317 9.35 22.50 18.81
C ASN A 317 9.88 21.32 19.62
N LEU A 318 9.06 20.29 19.79
CA LEU A 318 9.42 19.01 20.40
C LEU A 318 9.32 17.86 19.40
N SER A 319 9.55 18.14 18.12
CA SER A 319 9.44 17.15 17.04
C SER A 319 10.61 17.22 16.06
N PHE A 320 10.87 16.07 15.44
CA PHE A 320 11.85 15.92 14.36
C PHE A 320 11.30 15.02 13.26
N ASN A 321 11.79 15.21 12.04
CA ASN A 321 11.51 14.35 10.90
C ASN A 321 12.54 13.21 10.85
N ALA A 322 12.09 12.01 10.47
CA ALA A 322 12.94 10.84 10.26
C ALA A 322 12.60 10.17 8.92
N MET A 323 13.61 9.76 8.16
CA MET A 323 13.43 9.06 6.88
C MET A 323 14.52 8.01 6.67
N SER A 324 14.13 6.79 6.29
CA SER A 324 15.06 5.75 5.82
C SER A 324 14.60 5.13 4.51
N ASN A 325 15.55 4.85 3.62
CA ASN A 325 15.33 4.06 2.40
C ASN A 325 15.67 2.58 2.60
N LYS A 326 15.97 2.17 3.83
CA LYS A 326 16.34 0.79 4.21
C LYS A 326 15.52 0.35 5.41
N LEU A 327 15.18 -0.93 5.41
CA LEU A 327 14.54 -1.59 6.54
C LEU A 327 15.53 -1.72 7.70
N GLY A 328 15.03 -1.62 8.92
CA GLY A 328 15.83 -1.88 10.10
C GLY A 328 15.44 -1.07 11.32
N LEU A 329 16.13 -1.38 12.42
CA LEU A 329 16.11 -0.62 13.65
C LEU A 329 17.20 0.44 13.61
N TYR A 330 16.85 1.68 13.94
CA TYR A 330 17.77 2.81 13.98
C TYR A 330 17.65 3.53 15.31
N THR A 331 18.78 3.79 15.96
CA THR A 331 18.81 4.52 17.22
C THR A 331 18.96 6.01 16.95
N VAL A 332 18.05 6.80 17.52
CA VAL A 332 18.06 8.26 17.47
C VAL A 332 18.36 8.82 18.85
N TYR A 333 19.23 9.82 18.88
CA TYR A 333 19.58 10.60 20.06
C TYR A 333 19.05 12.02 19.88
N TYR A 334 18.54 12.61 20.95
CA TYR A 334 18.00 13.97 20.89
C TYR A 334 18.27 14.73 22.17
N THR A 335 18.35 16.06 22.07
CA THR A 335 18.64 16.96 23.21
C THR A 335 17.58 18.05 23.31
N VAL A 336 17.09 18.23 24.53
CA VAL A 336 16.07 19.22 24.92
C VAL A 336 16.72 20.33 25.74
N TYR A 337 16.23 21.54 25.53
CA TYR A 337 16.67 22.77 26.17
C TYR A 337 15.47 23.49 26.80
N ASP A 338 15.58 23.92 28.05
CA ASP A 338 14.50 24.59 28.80
C ASP A 338 14.55 26.13 28.78
N HIS A 339 15.51 26.72 28.07
CA HIS A 339 15.75 28.17 27.96
C HIS A 339 16.11 28.91 29.26
N GLU A 340 15.64 28.47 30.43
CA GLU A 340 15.81 29.11 31.72
C GLU A 340 17.14 28.69 32.37
N ASP A 341 18.03 29.67 32.56
CA ASP A 341 19.38 29.50 33.12
C ASP A 341 20.22 28.37 32.45
N ASN A 342 19.88 27.96 31.23
CA ASN A 342 20.52 26.96 30.37
C ASN A 342 20.44 25.50 30.84
N GLY A 343 19.27 24.92 31.08
CA GLY A 343 19.15 23.48 31.36
C GLY A 343 19.06 22.63 30.10
N PHE A 344 19.80 21.52 30.11
CA PHE A 344 19.88 20.57 29.01
C PHE A 344 19.67 19.14 29.50
N SER A 345 18.97 18.35 28.69
CA SER A 345 18.80 16.91 28.91
C SER A 345 18.72 16.18 27.58
N SER A 346 19.30 14.99 27.50
CA SER A 346 19.30 14.16 26.29
C SER A 346 18.58 12.83 26.47
N GLY A 347 17.89 12.39 25.41
CA GLY A 347 17.17 11.12 25.33
C GLY A 347 17.64 10.24 24.18
N GLN A 348 17.20 8.98 24.22
CA GLN A 348 17.42 7.98 23.16
C GLN A 348 16.09 7.31 22.81
N LEU A 349 15.90 7.02 21.51
CA LEU A 349 14.71 6.35 20.99
C LEU A 349 15.10 5.45 19.82
N ASN A 350 14.67 4.19 19.81
CA ASN A 350 14.80 3.34 18.63
C ASN A 350 13.61 3.49 17.68
N LEU A 351 13.90 3.71 16.40
CA LEU A 351 12.93 3.78 15.30
C LEU A 351 13.02 2.51 14.45
N THR A 352 11.90 1.83 14.24
CA THR A 352 11.83 0.66 13.36
C THR A 352 11.22 1.04 12.02
N PHE A 353 12.01 0.95 10.93
CA PHE A 353 11.55 1.15 9.56
C PHE A 353 11.20 -0.18 8.89
N VAL A 354 10.01 -0.24 8.30
CA VAL A 354 9.44 -1.43 7.66
C VAL A 354 8.91 -1.11 6.25
N GLU A 355 8.67 -2.14 5.44
CA GLU A 355 8.11 -1.94 4.11
C GLU A 355 6.68 -1.43 4.21
N SER A 356 6.33 -0.44 3.38
CA SER A 356 4.94 -0.03 3.23
C SER A 356 4.14 -1.16 2.59
N ARG A 357 3.08 -1.58 3.28
CA ARG A 357 2.08 -2.51 2.74
C ARG A 357 0.94 -1.77 2.03
N ALA A 358 0.96 -0.44 1.93
CA ALA A 358 -0.04 0.29 1.16
C ALA A 358 0.05 -0.08 -0.32
N GLY A 359 -1.09 -0.11 -0.99
CA GLY A 359 -1.17 -0.50 -2.40
C GLY A 359 -2.51 -1.05 -2.82
N LYS A 360 -2.74 -1.03 -4.13
CA LYS A 360 -4.00 -1.43 -4.75
C LYS A 360 -4.16 -2.93 -4.77
N VAL A 361 -5.33 -3.42 -4.36
CA VAL A 361 -5.68 -4.84 -4.35
C VAL A 361 -6.76 -5.13 -5.39
N ARG A 362 -6.62 -6.25 -6.09
CA ARG A 362 -7.70 -6.82 -6.92
C ARG A 362 -7.91 -8.28 -6.58
N LEU A 363 -9.18 -8.66 -6.52
CA LEU A 363 -9.59 -10.03 -6.32
C LEU A 363 -9.90 -10.72 -7.65
N GLY A 364 -9.45 -11.97 -7.71
CA GLY A 364 -9.89 -12.99 -8.64
C GLY A 364 -10.76 -14.03 -7.92
N PHE A 365 -11.13 -15.08 -8.63
CA PHE A 365 -11.97 -16.17 -8.11
C PHE A 365 -11.25 -17.07 -7.08
N ASN A 366 -9.98 -17.39 -7.30
CA ASN A 366 -9.08 -18.14 -6.42
C ASN A 366 -7.76 -17.41 -6.13
N SER A 367 -7.65 -16.13 -6.49
CA SER A 367 -6.42 -15.37 -6.40
C SER A 367 -6.66 -13.94 -5.94
N LEU A 368 -5.63 -13.35 -5.37
CA LEU A 368 -5.52 -11.94 -5.06
C LEU A 368 -4.21 -11.45 -5.65
N LEU A 369 -4.24 -10.27 -6.23
CA LEU A 369 -3.05 -9.57 -6.67
C LEU A 369 -3.02 -8.17 -6.06
N LYS A 370 -1.83 -7.76 -5.65
CA LYS A 370 -1.55 -6.47 -5.03
C LYS A 370 -0.43 -5.75 -5.77
N VAL A 371 -0.61 -4.46 -6.00
CA VAL A 371 0.41 -3.52 -6.46
C VAL A 371 0.73 -2.58 -5.31
N TYR A 372 1.94 -2.67 -4.77
CA TYR A 372 2.40 -1.82 -3.67
C TYR A 372 2.72 -0.41 -4.18
N GLU A 373 2.62 0.61 -3.31
CA GLU A 373 2.95 2.00 -3.67
C GLU A 373 4.39 2.17 -4.20
N GLY A 374 5.32 1.35 -3.71
CA GLY A 374 6.69 1.30 -4.22
C GLY A 374 6.81 0.84 -5.68
N GLY A 375 5.74 0.29 -6.25
CA GLY A 375 5.65 -0.26 -7.60
C GLY A 375 6.02 -1.72 -7.71
N SER A 376 6.27 -2.41 -6.59
CA SER A 376 6.41 -3.86 -6.53
C SER A 376 5.03 -4.52 -6.55
N ILE A 377 5.01 -5.84 -6.67
CA ILE A 377 3.78 -6.63 -6.71
C ILE A 377 3.84 -7.81 -5.76
N GLY A 378 2.67 -8.26 -5.33
CA GLY A 378 2.52 -9.51 -4.60
C GLY A 378 1.21 -10.18 -4.96
N GLY A 379 1.09 -11.48 -4.69
CA GLY A 379 -0.15 -12.19 -4.89
C GLY A 379 -0.29 -13.40 -4.00
N ILE A 380 -1.54 -13.82 -3.85
CA ILE A 380 -1.94 -15.05 -3.18
C ILE A 380 -2.84 -15.83 -4.12
N SER A 381 -2.69 -17.14 -4.19
CA SER A 381 -3.67 -17.99 -4.87
C SER A 381 -3.64 -19.42 -4.37
N SER A 382 -4.74 -20.14 -4.52
CA SER A 382 -4.72 -21.61 -4.44
C SER A 382 -4.15 -22.28 -5.71
N SER A 383 -3.76 -21.52 -6.73
CA SER A 383 -3.02 -22.00 -7.90
C SER A 383 -1.54 -21.59 -7.78
N SER A 384 -0.64 -22.58 -7.69
CA SER A 384 0.81 -22.31 -7.70
C SER A 384 1.27 -21.64 -8.99
N HIS A 385 0.63 -21.96 -10.13
CA HIS A 385 0.92 -21.34 -11.42
C HIS A 385 0.69 -19.82 -11.43
N PHE A 386 -0.34 -19.37 -10.71
CA PHE A 386 -0.59 -17.94 -10.57
C PHE A 386 0.60 -17.26 -9.90
N ILE A 387 1.07 -17.83 -8.79
CA ILE A 387 2.21 -17.30 -8.02
C ILE A 387 3.52 -17.35 -8.83
N ASP A 388 3.74 -18.38 -9.63
CA ASP A 388 4.88 -18.42 -10.55
C ASP A 388 4.83 -17.27 -11.55
N ASN A 389 3.65 -16.87 -12.01
CA ASN A 389 3.49 -15.72 -12.92
C ASN A 389 3.69 -14.38 -12.20
N VAL A 390 3.25 -14.24 -10.94
CA VAL A 390 3.56 -13.07 -10.11
C VAL A 390 5.08 -12.93 -9.91
N LYS A 391 5.79 -14.03 -9.63
CA LYS A 391 7.26 -14.06 -9.51
C LYS A 391 7.95 -13.58 -10.80
N LYS A 392 7.55 -14.11 -11.96
CA LYS A 392 8.09 -13.67 -13.26
C LYS A 392 7.90 -12.18 -13.52
N LEU A 393 6.73 -11.63 -13.16
CA LEU A 393 6.49 -10.20 -13.31
C LEU A 393 7.36 -9.39 -12.33
N SER A 394 7.49 -9.83 -11.07
CA SER A 394 8.37 -9.18 -10.09
C SER A 394 9.83 -9.14 -10.55
N GLU A 395 10.33 -10.24 -11.15
CA GLU A 395 11.65 -10.30 -11.77
C GLU A 395 11.76 -9.35 -12.97
N TYR A 396 10.73 -9.25 -13.81
CA TYR A 396 10.71 -8.32 -14.93
C TYR A 396 10.81 -6.85 -14.47
N LEU A 397 10.00 -6.46 -13.48
CA LEU A 397 10.01 -5.11 -12.89
C LEU A 397 11.39 -4.74 -12.37
N THR A 398 12.01 -5.67 -11.61
CA THR A 398 13.34 -5.49 -11.03
C THR A 398 14.43 -5.37 -12.10
N ASN A 399 14.46 -6.29 -13.07
CA ASN A 399 15.51 -6.37 -14.09
C ASN A 399 15.46 -5.19 -15.08
N ASN A 400 14.29 -4.60 -15.30
CA ASN A 400 14.10 -3.51 -16.26
C ASN A 400 13.94 -2.13 -15.58
N ASN A 401 14.00 -2.05 -14.25
CA ASN A 401 13.76 -0.83 -13.47
C ASN A 401 12.41 -0.17 -13.83
N VAL A 402 11.37 -1.01 -13.95
CA VAL A 402 9.99 -0.62 -14.25
C VAL A 402 9.14 -0.85 -13.01
N LYS A 403 8.15 0.01 -12.78
CA LYS A 403 7.22 -0.09 -11.64
C LYS A 403 5.81 -0.45 -12.12
N ALA A 404 5.10 -1.27 -11.35
CA ALA A 404 3.65 -1.41 -11.50
C ALA A 404 2.96 -0.14 -10.97
N THR A 405 1.96 0.36 -11.68
CA THR A 405 1.30 1.65 -11.37
C THR A 405 -0.21 1.51 -11.14
N ASP A 406 -0.83 0.50 -11.74
CA ASP A 406 -2.25 0.25 -11.60
C ASP A 406 -2.57 -1.23 -11.84
N ILE A 407 -3.73 -1.67 -11.37
CA ILE A 407 -4.17 -3.05 -11.48
C ILE A 407 -5.68 -3.13 -11.73
N LYS A 408 -6.07 -4.01 -12.64
CA LYS A 408 -7.47 -4.28 -12.97
C LYS A 408 -7.71 -5.78 -13.02
N SER A 409 -8.82 -6.23 -12.42
CA SER A 409 -9.30 -7.60 -12.62
C SER A 409 -9.93 -7.69 -14.01
N VAL A 410 -9.56 -8.72 -14.77
CA VAL A 410 -10.09 -8.99 -16.12
C VAL A 410 -10.86 -10.32 -16.18
N GLY A 411 -11.26 -10.84 -15.00
CA GLY A 411 -12.16 -11.98 -14.82
C GLY A 411 -11.48 -13.28 -14.35
N LEU A 412 -12.19 -14.08 -13.54
CA LEU A 412 -11.85 -15.46 -13.09
C LEU A 412 -10.35 -15.74 -12.90
N ASP A 413 -9.66 -14.96 -12.06
CA ASP A 413 -8.20 -15.05 -11.76
C ASP A 413 -7.24 -14.56 -12.84
N ALA A 414 -7.66 -13.57 -13.62
CA ALA A 414 -6.79 -12.83 -14.51
C ALA A 414 -6.71 -11.35 -14.14
N PHE A 415 -5.51 -10.79 -14.25
CA PHE A 415 -5.23 -9.40 -13.91
C PHE A 415 -4.44 -8.73 -15.01
N LEU A 416 -4.78 -7.47 -15.27
CA LEU A 416 -3.98 -6.56 -16.07
C LEU A 416 -3.32 -5.53 -15.14
N ILE A 417 -2.03 -5.30 -15.34
CA ILE A 417 -1.19 -4.42 -14.54
C ILE A 417 -0.60 -3.37 -15.47
N ASN A 418 -0.84 -2.09 -15.21
CA ASN A 418 -0.20 -1.01 -15.96
C ASN A 418 1.21 -0.77 -15.42
N LEU A 419 2.15 -0.46 -16.31
CA LEU A 419 3.55 -0.29 -15.97
C LEU A 419 4.02 1.15 -16.21
N SER A 420 5.04 1.59 -15.47
CA SER A 420 5.55 2.96 -15.51
C SER A 420 6.23 3.35 -16.83
N ASN A 421 6.54 2.36 -17.67
CA ASN A 421 7.11 2.56 -19.01
C ASN A 421 6.05 2.63 -20.11
N GLY A 422 4.76 2.69 -19.76
CA GLY A 422 3.63 2.69 -20.69
C GLY A 422 3.16 1.31 -21.10
N GLU A 423 3.93 0.25 -20.86
CA GLU A 423 3.51 -1.13 -21.15
C GLU A 423 2.42 -1.61 -20.16
N SER A 424 1.86 -2.78 -20.44
CA SER A 424 1.00 -3.49 -19.49
C SER A 424 1.45 -4.94 -19.34
N ALA A 425 1.19 -5.56 -18.19
CA ALA A 425 1.38 -6.99 -17.98
C ALA A 425 0.03 -7.64 -17.78
N ILE A 426 -0.19 -8.80 -18.39
CA ILE A 426 -1.34 -9.66 -18.10
C ILE A 426 -0.83 -10.94 -17.45
N LEU A 427 -1.52 -11.38 -16.39
CA LEU A 427 -1.25 -12.65 -15.74
C LEU A 427 -2.53 -13.36 -15.33
N SER A 428 -2.53 -14.69 -15.36
CA SER A 428 -3.67 -15.51 -15.00
C SER A 428 -3.27 -16.79 -14.26
N SER A 429 -4.24 -17.42 -13.59
CA SER A 429 -4.07 -18.71 -12.90
C SER A 429 -4.10 -19.93 -13.84
N ALA A 430 -4.31 -19.73 -15.14
CA ALA A 430 -4.41 -20.80 -16.13
C ALA A 430 -3.07 -21.54 -16.30
N SER A 431 -3.11 -22.87 -16.37
CA SER A 431 -1.91 -23.72 -16.44
C SER A 431 -1.22 -23.79 -17.81
N ASN A 432 -1.46 -22.83 -18.71
CA ASN A 432 -0.91 -22.82 -20.07
C ASN A 432 0.34 -21.91 -20.18
N SER A 433 1.07 -22.03 -21.28
CA SER A 433 2.29 -21.22 -21.55
C SER A 433 2.05 -19.73 -21.76
N ASP A 434 0.80 -19.32 -21.99
CA ASP A 434 0.41 -17.94 -22.33
C ASP A 434 -0.19 -17.20 -21.11
N SER A 435 -0.08 -17.77 -19.91
CA SER A 435 -0.68 -17.26 -18.69
C SER A 435 0.03 -16.04 -18.08
N TYR A 436 1.13 -15.59 -18.67
CA TYR A 436 1.86 -14.36 -18.34
C TYR A 436 2.42 -13.72 -19.61
N LYS A 437 2.22 -12.41 -19.80
CA LYS A 437 2.74 -11.68 -20.94
C LYS A 437 2.92 -10.18 -20.69
N ILE A 438 3.99 -9.61 -21.24
CA ILE A 438 4.18 -8.16 -21.36
C ILE A 438 3.57 -7.67 -22.68
N LEU A 439 2.82 -6.58 -22.60
CA LEU A 439 1.99 -6.01 -23.64
C LEU A 439 2.46 -4.59 -23.95
N PRO A 440 2.45 -4.20 -25.23
CA PRO A 440 2.87 -2.86 -25.63
C PRO A 440 1.89 -1.80 -25.14
N GLU A 441 2.35 -0.55 -25.08
CA GLU A 441 1.55 0.63 -24.67
C GLU A 441 0.24 0.81 -25.46
N SER A 442 0.19 0.34 -26.72
CA SER A 442 -0.99 0.46 -27.56
C SER A 442 -2.05 -0.64 -27.34
N PHE A 443 -1.88 -1.45 -26.30
CA PHE A 443 -2.82 -2.49 -25.93
C PHE A 443 -4.06 -1.92 -25.23
N ILE A 444 -5.23 -2.26 -25.76
CA ILE A 444 -6.52 -1.97 -25.15
C ILE A 444 -7.27 -3.31 -25.07
N TYR A 445 -7.77 -3.65 -23.90
CA TYR A 445 -8.44 -4.92 -23.66
C TYR A 445 -9.94 -4.73 -23.51
N ASP A 446 -10.68 -5.82 -23.75
CA ASP A 446 -12.11 -5.87 -23.53
C ASP A 446 -12.60 -7.28 -23.16
N TRP A 447 -13.78 -7.36 -22.55
CA TRP A 447 -14.37 -8.54 -21.92
C TRP A 447 -15.09 -9.44 -22.92
N VAL A 448 -14.79 -10.73 -22.98
CA VAL A 448 -15.63 -11.71 -23.71
C VAL A 448 -16.16 -12.77 -22.75
N TYR A 449 -17.39 -12.59 -22.25
CA TYR A 449 -18.09 -13.63 -21.50
C TYR A 449 -18.66 -14.70 -22.44
N SER A 450 -18.43 -15.98 -22.15
CA SER A 450 -19.36 -17.05 -22.57
C SER A 450 -20.03 -17.65 -21.34
N PHE A 451 -21.16 -17.08 -20.93
CA PHE A 451 -21.90 -17.50 -19.71
C PHE A 451 -22.45 -18.93 -19.79
N GLN A 452 -22.71 -19.46 -20.98
CA GLN A 452 -23.44 -20.73 -21.11
C GLN A 452 -22.58 -22.01 -20.97
N LYS A 453 -21.26 -21.90 -20.87
CA LYS A 453 -20.39 -23.09 -20.85
C LYS A 453 -19.19 -22.97 -19.91
N LEU A 454 -19.46 -22.72 -18.62
CA LEU A 454 -18.44 -22.76 -17.55
C LEU A 454 -17.62 -24.07 -17.50
N HIS A 455 -18.11 -25.16 -18.11
CA HIS A 455 -17.43 -26.44 -18.29
C HIS A 455 -16.53 -26.58 -19.55
N LEU A 456 -16.53 -25.63 -20.49
CA LEU A 456 -15.73 -25.71 -21.74
C LEU A 456 -14.64 -24.64 -21.86
N GLY A 457 -14.51 -23.75 -20.89
CA GLY A 457 -13.36 -22.88 -20.74
C GLY A 457 -13.52 -21.38 -21.02
N TRP A 458 -12.48 -20.64 -20.66
CA TRP A 458 -12.37 -19.18 -20.60
C TRP A 458 -11.45 -18.67 -21.71
N GLY A 459 -11.77 -17.52 -22.31
CA GLY A 459 -10.94 -16.87 -23.34
C GLY A 459 -11.11 -15.36 -23.37
N LEU A 460 -10.02 -14.63 -23.18
CA LEU A 460 -9.96 -13.16 -23.29
C LEU A 460 -9.43 -12.75 -24.67
N ILE A 461 -10.12 -11.82 -25.32
CA ILE A 461 -9.70 -11.22 -26.59
C ILE A 461 -9.17 -9.82 -26.28
N GLY A 462 -7.86 -9.62 -26.41
CA GLY A 462 -7.25 -8.30 -26.33
C GLY A 462 -7.08 -7.69 -27.72
N TYR A 463 -7.07 -6.36 -27.83
CA TYR A 463 -6.83 -5.67 -29.09
C TYR A 463 -5.59 -4.76 -28.97
N THR A 464 -4.69 -4.78 -29.95
CA THR A 464 -3.62 -3.77 -30.06
C THR A 464 -3.89 -2.90 -31.26
N TYR A 465 -3.82 -1.58 -31.06
CA TYR A 465 -3.87 -0.62 -32.16
C TYR A 465 -2.45 -0.24 -32.58
N ASN A 466 -2.14 -0.28 -33.87
CA ASN A 466 -0.89 0.25 -34.39
C ASN A 466 -1.16 1.61 -35.06
N PRO A 467 -0.73 2.73 -34.45
CA PRO A 467 -1.00 4.05 -35.02
C PRO A 467 -0.29 4.29 -36.35
N SER A 468 0.81 3.57 -36.62
CA SER A 468 1.65 3.76 -37.82
C SER A 468 0.93 3.34 -39.10
N ASP A 469 0.15 2.27 -39.05
CA ASP A 469 -0.62 1.73 -40.18
C ASP A 469 -2.14 1.79 -39.95
N SER A 470 -2.57 2.35 -38.81
CA SER A 470 -3.97 2.46 -38.40
C SER A 470 -4.67 1.09 -38.40
N SER A 471 -3.98 0.05 -37.94
CA SER A 471 -4.51 -1.31 -37.88
C SER A 471 -4.79 -1.78 -36.45
N ILE A 472 -5.78 -2.66 -36.31
CA ILE A 472 -6.08 -3.37 -35.06
C ILE A 472 -5.65 -4.82 -35.22
N THR A 473 -5.09 -5.41 -34.17
CA THR A 473 -4.81 -6.84 -34.11
C THR A 473 -5.48 -7.42 -32.87
N ALA A 474 -6.28 -8.47 -33.05
CA ALA A 474 -6.83 -9.23 -31.93
C ALA A 474 -5.77 -10.22 -31.44
N ILE A 475 -5.62 -10.37 -30.14
CA ILE A 475 -4.64 -11.25 -29.52
C ILE A 475 -5.36 -12.19 -28.55
N ASN A 476 -5.06 -13.47 -28.65
CA ASN A 476 -5.52 -14.47 -27.68
C ASN A 476 -4.57 -14.40 -26.51
N GLN A 477 -5.05 -14.13 -25.29
CA GLN A 477 -4.11 -13.91 -24.19
C GLN A 477 -4.34 -14.78 -22.96
N ILE A 478 -5.51 -15.40 -22.77
CA ILE A 478 -5.69 -16.33 -21.63
C ILE A 478 -6.56 -17.50 -22.07
N VAL A 479 -5.97 -18.70 -22.20
CA VAL A 479 -6.68 -19.94 -22.57
C VAL A 479 -7.00 -20.80 -21.34
N GLY A 480 -8.17 -20.61 -20.77
CA GLY A 480 -8.64 -21.45 -19.69
C GLY A 480 -9.48 -22.62 -20.18
N THR A 481 -8.92 -23.66 -20.80
CA THR A 481 -9.64 -24.82 -21.41
C THR A 481 -10.44 -24.51 -22.71
N SER A 482 -11.03 -25.54 -23.31
CA SER A 482 -11.35 -25.81 -24.74
C SER A 482 -12.35 -24.90 -25.49
N ALA A 483 -12.42 -23.61 -25.17
CA ALA A 483 -13.33 -22.68 -25.84
C ALA A 483 -12.87 -22.42 -27.30
N ALA A 484 -13.59 -22.99 -28.28
CA ALA A 484 -13.31 -22.79 -29.70
C ALA A 484 -13.61 -21.36 -30.18
N CYS A 485 -14.63 -20.71 -29.60
CA CYS A 485 -15.11 -19.40 -30.05
C CYS A 485 -14.03 -18.30 -30.08
N PRO A 486 -13.30 -18.00 -28.98
CA PRO A 486 -12.30 -16.92 -28.99
C PRO A 486 -11.15 -17.22 -29.94
N LYS A 487 -10.71 -18.48 -30.01
CA LYS A 487 -9.63 -18.92 -30.90
C LYS A 487 -10.00 -18.75 -32.37
N ASP A 488 -11.21 -19.18 -32.75
CA ASP A 488 -11.70 -19.08 -34.13
C ASP A 488 -11.95 -17.62 -34.52
N TYR A 489 -12.55 -16.82 -33.62
CA TYR A 489 -12.72 -15.38 -33.82
C TYR A 489 -11.40 -14.68 -34.13
N ILE A 490 -10.36 -14.91 -33.31
CA ILE A 490 -9.08 -14.20 -33.45
C ILE A 490 -8.41 -14.53 -34.77
N SER A 491 -8.40 -15.81 -35.15
CA SER A 491 -7.85 -16.24 -36.43
C SER A 491 -8.58 -15.58 -37.60
N GLN A 492 -9.91 -15.49 -37.53
CA GLN A 492 -10.73 -14.91 -38.59
C GLN A 492 -10.63 -13.38 -38.63
N PHE A 493 -10.70 -12.71 -37.47
CA PHE A 493 -10.52 -11.26 -37.35
C PHE A 493 -9.16 -10.81 -37.89
N ASN A 494 -8.07 -11.46 -37.47
CA ASN A 494 -6.72 -11.09 -37.89
C ASN A 494 -6.45 -11.39 -39.38
N ALA A 495 -7.19 -12.31 -39.98
CA ALA A 495 -7.15 -12.58 -41.41
C ALA A 495 -8.04 -11.63 -42.22
N SER A 496 -8.93 -10.87 -41.57
CA SER A 496 -9.86 -9.96 -42.24
C SER A 496 -9.20 -8.65 -42.69
N GLU A 497 -9.78 -8.00 -43.71
CA GLU A 497 -9.34 -6.69 -44.19
C GLU A 497 -9.85 -5.53 -43.32
N TYR A 498 -10.95 -5.73 -42.58
CA TYR A 498 -11.59 -4.72 -41.73
C TYR A 498 -10.69 -4.23 -40.59
N LYS A 499 -9.63 -4.97 -40.27
CA LYS A 499 -8.70 -4.58 -39.22
C LYS A 499 -7.82 -3.37 -39.59
N ASN A 500 -7.76 -2.97 -40.86
CA ASN A 500 -6.89 -1.91 -41.36
C ASN A 500 -7.66 -0.58 -41.52
N ASN A 501 -6.95 0.55 -41.62
CA ASN A 501 -7.52 1.89 -41.83
C ASN A 501 -8.53 2.34 -40.76
N VAL A 502 -8.40 1.86 -39.53
CA VAL A 502 -9.29 2.21 -38.43
C VAL A 502 -8.96 3.62 -37.92
N GLU A 503 -9.97 4.47 -37.85
CA GLU A 503 -9.95 5.82 -37.29
C GLU A 503 -10.31 5.81 -35.80
N SER A 504 -11.40 5.11 -35.46
CA SER A 504 -11.86 4.91 -34.08
C SER A 504 -12.53 3.54 -33.96
N TRP A 505 -12.72 3.07 -32.74
CA TRP A 505 -13.38 1.80 -32.49
C TRP A 505 -14.06 1.80 -31.13
N TYR A 506 -15.08 0.96 -31.00
CA TYR A 506 -15.91 0.83 -29.81
C TYR A 506 -16.22 -0.64 -29.56
N ILE A 507 -16.47 -0.93 -28.30
CA ILE A 507 -16.90 -2.24 -27.83
C ILE A 507 -18.42 -2.25 -27.76
N VAL A 508 -19.03 -3.38 -28.06
CA VAL A 508 -20.49 -3.59 -27.92
C VAL A 508 -20.73 -4.70 -26.92
N GLU A 509 -21.47 -4.38 -25.86
CA GLU A 509 -21.88 -5.33 -24.84
C GLU A 509 -22.98 -6.25 -25.40
N ASN A 510 -22.94 -7.53 -25.07
CA ASN A 510 -24.05 -8.47 -25.30
C ASN A 510 -24.46 -9.05 -23.94
N GLY A 511 -25.70 -8.82 -23.52
CA GLY A 511 -26.23 -9.20 -22.20
C GLY A 511 -26.17 -10.69 -21.85
N THR A 512 -25.73 -11.56 -22.78
CA THR A 512 -25.47 -12.99 -22.51
C THR A 512 -24.21 -13.58 -23.13
N ARG A 513 -23.70 -13.01 -24.23
CA ARG A 513 -22.82 -13.73 -25.15
C ARG A 513 -21.85 -12.80 -25.84
N SER A 514 -20.67 -12.61 -25.24
CA SER A 514 -19.48 -12.04 -25.89
C SER A 514 -19.56 -10.57 -26.35
N THR A 515 -18.46 -9.82 -26.32
CA THR A 515 -18.43 -8.47 -26.90
C THR A 515 -18.17 -8.49 -28.41
N GLY A 516 -18.89 -7.66 -29.15
CA GLY A 516 -18.60 -7.36 -30.55
C GLY A 516 -17.74 -6.10 -30.67
N LEU A 517 -17.13 -5.91 -31.84
CA LEU A 517 -16.27 -4.75 -32.11
C LEU A 517 -16.91 -3.87 -33.18
N ILE A 518 -17.08 -2.57 -32.89
CA ILE A 518 -17.43 -1.56 -33.88
C ILE A 518 -16.16 -0.85 -34.32
N LEU A 519 -15.92 -0.80 -35.61
CA LEU A 519 -14.79 -0.12 -36.24
C LEU A 519 -15.29 1.05 -37.08
N LYS A 520 -14.68 2.21 -36.90
CA LYS A 520 -14.81 3.35 -37.81
C LYS A 520 -13.60 3.36 -38.73
N HIS A 521 -13.82 3.28 -40.03
CA HIS A 521 -12.76 3.35 -41.04
C HIS A 521 -12.57 4.77 -41.56
N LYS A 522 -11.31 5.16 -41.80
CA LYS A 522 -10.95 6.50 -42.29
C LYS A 522 -11.61 6.77 -43.64
N GLY A 523 -12.39 7.85 -43.70
CA GLY A 523 -13.04 8.30 -44.94
C GLY A 523 -14.24 7.48 -45.38
N GLU A 524 -14.67 6.49 -44.58
CA GLU A 524 -15.93 5.80 -44.80
C GLU A 524 -17.08 6.55 -44.11
N GLU A 525 -18.30 6.45 -44.64
CA GLU A 525 -19.51 6.98 -43.99
C GLU A 525 -20.24 5.90 -43.18
N THR A 526 -19.64 4.73 -43.01
CA THR A 526 -20.17 3.59 -42.28
C THR A 526 -19.32 3.26 -41.05
N LEU A 527 -19.88 2.46 -40.14
CA LEU A 527 -19.16 1.71 -39.12
C LEU A 527 -19.24 0.22 -39.47
N THR A 528 -18.15 -0.51 -39.28
CA THR A 528 -18.11 -1.97 -39.45
C THR A 528 -18.27 -2.62 -38.09
N ILE A 529 -19.32 -3.41 -37.92
CA ILE A 529 -19.60 -4.16 -36.70
C ILE A 529 -19.18 -5.60 -36.91
N ILE A 530 -18.44 -6.14 -35.96
CA ILE A 530 -17.88 -7.48 -36.02
C ILE A 530 -18.50 -8.30 -34.90
N LYS A 531 -19.19 -9.37 -35.28
CA LYS A 531 -19.87 -10.27 -34.36
C LYS A 531 -18.85 -11.06 -33.54
N PRO A 532 -19.14 -11.27 -32.25
CA PRO A 532 -18.33 -12.15 -31.44
C PRO A 532 -18.36 -13.59 -31.96
N CYS A 533 -17.31 -14.37 -31.65
CA CYS A 533 -17.14 -15.79 -31.98
C CYS A 533 -17.06 -16.15 -33.47
N THR A 534 -17.79 -15.48 -34.36
CA THR A 534 -17.84 -15.77 -35.80
C THR A 534 -17.02 -14.81 -36.64
N ALA A 535 -16.61 -13.66 -36.09
CA ALA A 535 -15.95 -12.58 -36.82
C ALA A 535 -16.69 -12.13 -38.10
N GLU A 536 -17.99 -12.45 -38.20
CA GLU A 536 -18.85 -11.96 -39.27
C GLU A 536 -19.00 -10.46 -39.12
N SER A 537 -18.88 -9.72 -40.22
CA SER A 537 -19.00 -8.27 -40.22
C SER A 537 -20.26 -7.80 -40.93
N PHE A 538 -20.85 -6.72 -40.47
CA PHE A 538 -21.87 -5.96 -41.20
C PHE A 538 -21.63 -4.46 -41.02
N SER A 539 -22.06 -3.67 -42.00
CA SER A 539 -21.84 -2.22 -42.00
C SER A 539 -23.11 -1.48 -41.64
N ILE A 540 -22.98 -0.46 -40.81
CA ILE A 540 -24.07 0.43 -40.40
C ILE A 540 -23.71 1.87 -40.78
N PRO A 541 -24.67 2.77 -41.03
CA PRO A 541 -24.35 4.18 -41.23
C PRO A 541 -23.61 4.77 -40.02
N ALA A 542 -22.58 5.57 -40.27
CA ALA A 542 -21.86 6.26 -39.22
C ALA A 542 -22.81 7.25 -38.52
N PRO A 543 -22.82 7.25 -37.19
CA PRO A 543 -23.78 8.03 -36.46
C PRO A 543 -23.50 9.52 -36.59
N THR A 544 -24.57 10.32 -36.60
CA THR A 544 -24.50 11.78 -36.50
C THR A 544 -24.37 12.27 -35.05
N VAL A 545 -24.30 11.35 -34.08
CA VAL A 545 -24.29 11.62 -32.63
C VAL A 545 -23.30 10.68 -31.93
N ASN A 546 -22.70 11.13 -30.83
CA ASN A 546 -21.85 10.28 -30.00
C ASN A 546 -22.70 9.28 -29.20
N TYR A 547 -22.27 8.02 -29.19
CA TYR A 547 -22.86 6.97 -28.35
C TYR A 547 -22.05 6.83 -27.07
N GLU A 548 -22.74 6.73 -25.92
CA GLU A 548 -22.12 6.40 -24.63
C GLU A 548 -21.89 4.90 -24.51
N ARG A 549 -22.89 4.10 -24.92
CA ARG A 549 -22.90 2.64 -24.79
C ARG A 549 -23.72 2.03 -25.91
N CYS A 550 -23.23 0.96 -26.52
CA CYS A 550 -23.98 0.14 -27.48
C CYS A 550 -24.13 -1.28 -26.97
N MET A 551 -25.28 -1.88 -27.28
CA MET A 551 -25.68 -3.20 -26.82
C MET A 551 -26.35 -4.01 -27.92
N PHE A 552 -26.01 -5.29 -27.99
CA PHE A 552 -26.76 -6.29 -28.74
C PHE A 552 -28.06 -6.60 -28.00
N ILE A 553 -29.19 -6.40 -28.68
CA ILE A 553 -30.53 -6.77 -28.19
C ILE A 553 -30.72 -8.29 -28.32
N ASP A 554 -30.18 -8.85 -29.40
CA ASP A 554 -30.12 -10.27 -29.73
C ASP A 554 -28.83 -10.56 -30.52
N ASP A 555 -28.73 -11.70 -31.21
CA ASP A 555 -27.52 -12.10 -31.93
C ASP A 555 -27.16 -11.17 -33.14
N VAL A 556 -28.03 -10.24 -33.53
CA VAL A 556 -27.85 -9.43 -34.76
C VAL A 556 -28.21 -7.94 -34.58
N ASN A 557 -29.23 -7.61 -33.80
CA ASN A 557 -29.76 -6.25 -33.68
C ASN A 557 -29.06 -5.44 -32.58
N ILE A 558 -28.84 -4.14 -32.84
CA ILE A 558 -28.06 -3.27 -31.93
C ILE A 558 -28.85 -2.04 -31.56
N SER A 559 -28.84 -1.72 -30.27
CA SER A 559 -29.27 -0.43 -29.73
C SER A 559 -28.10 0.30 -29.07
N CYS A 560 -28.11 1.62 -29.13
CA CYS A 560 -27.13 2.45 -28.44
C CYS A 560 -27.82 3.53 -27.62
N LEU A 561 -27.27 3.77 -26.43
CA LEU A 561 -27.56 4.93 -25.61
C LEU A 561 -26.70 6.11 -26.10
N THR A 562 -27.35 7.21 -26.44
CA THR A 562 -26.69 8.46 -26.82
C THR A 562 -26.31 9.29 -25.59
N SER A 563 -25.44 10.29 -25.78
CA SER A 563 -24.99 11.20 -24.71
C SER A 563 -26.07 12.08 -24.07
N ASP A 564 -27.25 12.14 -24.66
CA ASP A 564 -28.46 12.75 -24.08
C ASP A 564 -29.39 11.71 -23.41
N HIS A 565 -28.84 10.52 -23.13
CA HIS A 565 -29.51 9.37 -22.51
C HIS A 565 -30.77 8.91 -23.24
N LYS A 566 -30.75 8.91 -24.58
CA LYS A 566 -31.83 8.38 -25.42
C LYS A 566 -31.40 7.11 -26.15
N LEU A 567 -32.35 6.22 -26.45
CA LEU A 567 -32.07 5.06 -27.28
C LEU A 567 -32.09 5.41 -28.75
N LYS A 568 -31.15 4.83 -29.48
CA LYS A 568 -31.19 4.71 -30.93
C LYS A 568 -31.00 3.25 -31.32
N MET A 569 -31.52 2.89 -32.48
CA MET A 569 -31.32 1.57 -33.06
C MET A 569 -30.56 1.75 -34.37
N PRO A 570 -29.21 1.79 -34.31
CA PRO A 570 -28.39 2.02 -35.50
C PRO A 570 -28.44 0.86 -36.50
N PHE A 571 -28.87 -0.33 -36.08
CA PHE A 571 -28.96 -1.49 -36.95
C PHE A 571 -30.10 -2.41 -36.57
N GLU A 572 -30.84 -2.83 -37.60
CA GLU A 572 -31.88 -3.83 -37.52
C GLU A 572 -31.80 -4.74 -38.75
N ASP A 573 -31.64 -6.04 -38.53
CA ASP A 573 -31.66 -7.06 -39.57
C ASP A 573 -32.88 -7.98 -39.46
N SER A 574 -33.39 -8.17 -38.24
CA SER A 574 -34.57 -8.98 -37.99
C SER A 574 -35.44 -8.39 -36.89
N THR A 575 -36.74 -8.47 -37.05
CA THR A 575 -37.69 -7.98 -36.04
C THR A 575 -38.00 -9.11 -35.06
N THR A 576 -37.48 -8.99 -33.84
CA THR A 576 -37.79 -9.84 -32.68
C THR A 576 -38.69 -9.08 -31.69
N GLU A 577 -39.32 -9.77 -30.74
CA GLU A 577 -40.13 -9.09 -29.71
C GLU A 577 -39.29 -8.12 -28.85
N ALA A 578 -38.02 -8.46 -28.63
CA ALA A 578 -37.05 -7.61 -27.95
C ALA A 578 -36.75 -6.32 -28.76
N VAL A 579 -36.59 -6.45 -30.09
CA VAL A 579 -36.41 -5.32 -31.00
C VAL A 579 -37.66 -4.43 -31.02
N ASP A 580 -38.85 -5.03 -31.09
CA ASP A 580 -40.09 -4.27 -31.06
C ASP A 580 -40.28 -3.53 -29.72
N PHE A 581 -39.87 -4.14 -28.61
CA PHE A 581 -39.81 -3.47 -27.31
C PHE A 581 -38.91 -2.23 -27.35
N ILE A 582 -37.66 -2.36 -27.80
CA ILE A 582 -36.73 -1.21 -27.91
C ILE A 582 -37.27 -0.14 -28.87
N LYS A 583 -37.82 -0.52 -30.01
CA LYS A 583 -38.46 0.43 -30.95
C LYS A 583 -39.59 1.20 -30.31
N ASN A 584 -40.39 0.55 -29.47
CA ASN A 584 -41.48 1.23 -28.77
C ASN A 584 -40.92 2.26 -27.78
N LEU A 585 -39.86 1.93 -27.03
CA LEU A 585 -39.17 2.90 -26.16
C LEU A 585 -38.62 4.10 -26.95
N ILE A 586 -38.02 3.86 -28.13
CA ILE A 586 -37.53 4.92 -29.02
C ILE A 586 -38.68 5.81 -29.50
N LYS A 587 -39.83 5.23 -29.88
CA LYS A 587 -41.02 5.99 -30.30
C LYS A 587 -41.62 6.84 -29.17
N LEU A 588 -41.49 6.39 -27.93
CA LEU A 588 -41.94 7.15 -26.75
C LEU A 588 -41.03 8.35 -26.44
N ASP A 589 -39.85 8.44 -27.07
CA ASP A 589 -38.87 9.51 -26.89
C ASP A 589 -38.47 9.73 -25.42
N ILE A 590 -38.35 8.62 -24.66
CA ILE A 590 -38.00 8.65 -23.24
C ILE A 590 -36.51 8.92 -23.00
N THR A 591 -36.21 9.59 -21.89
CA THR A 591 -34.85 9.74 -21.37
C THR A 591 -34.60 8.66 -20.32
N ILE A 592 -33.55 7.86 -20.52
CA ILE A 592 -33.18 6.72 -19.68
C ILE A 592 -32.36 7.19 -18.48
N SER A 593 -32.70 6.69 -17.29
CA SER A 593 -31.90 6.84 -16.08
C SER A 593 -31.02 5.62 -15.82
N LYS A 594 -31.52 4.42 -16.09
CA LYS A 594 -30.80 3.15 -15.88
C LYS A 594 -31.22 2.08 -16.88
N ILE A 595 -30.26 1.30 -17.39
CA ILE A 595 -30.52 0.16 -18.27
C ILE A 595 -29.67 -1.04 -17.84
N GLN A 596 -30.30 -2.22 -17.73
CA GLN A 596 -29.62 -3.48 -17.40
C GLN A 596 -30.06 -4.58 -18.37
N LEU A 597 -29.10 -5.39 -18.82
CA LEU A 597 -29.35 -6.58 -19.64
C LEU A 597 -28.89 -7.80 -18.86
N VAL A 598 -29.80 -8.74 -18.60
CA VAL A 598 -29.51 -9.96 -17.85
C VAL A 598 -30.17 -11.14 -18.53
N GLY A 599 -29.39 -11.99 -19.19
CA GLY A 599 -30.03 -13.04 -19.98
C GLY A 599 -30.62 -12.46 -21.28
N SER A 600 -31.71 -13.07 -21.74
CA SER A 600 -32.59 -12.54 -22.79
C SER A 600 -33.56 -11.46 -22.29
N LYS A 601 -33.23 -10.77 -21.19
CA LYS A 601 -34.10 -9.81 -20.50
C LYS A 601 -33.51 -8.42 -20.51
N ILE A 602 -34.36 -7.42 -20.71
CA ILE A 602 -34.00 -6.01 -20.83
C ILE A 602 -34.83 -5.22 -19.83
N TYR A 603 -34.15 -4.40 -19.02
CA TYR A 603 -34.76 -3.55 -18.02
C TYR A 603 -34.35 -2.11 -18.28
N VAL A 604 -35.32 -1.21 -18.43
CA VAL A 604 -35.10 0.21 -18.71
C VAL A 604 -35.89 1.04 -17.72
N LEU A 605 -35.19 1.76 -16.83
CA LEU A 605 -35.79 2.79 -16.00
C LEU A 605 -35.64 4.13 -16.70
N ASP A 606 -36.75 4.85 -16.84
CA ASP A 606 -36.74 6.22 -17.37
C ASP A 606 -36.72 7.28 -16.26
N THR A 607 -36.51 8.52 -16.67
CA THR A 607 -36.49 9.69 -15.77
C THR A 607 -37.87 10.06 -15.22
N ASP A 608 -38.95 9.56 -15.81
CA ASP A 608 -40.33 9.68 -15.31
C ASP A 608 -40.67 8.58 -14.28
N LYS A 609 -39.67 7.82 -13.80
CA LYS A 609 -39.82 6.73 -12.84
C LYS A 609 -40.68 5.57 -13.37
N ARG A 610 -40.64 5.27 -14.67
CA ARG A 610 -41.27 4.06 -15.23
C ARG A 610 -40.21 3.03 -15.56
N LEU A 611 -40.37 1.82 -15.02
CA LEU A 611 -39.56 0.66 -15.33
C LEU A 611 -40.22 -0.15 -16.43
N HIS A 612 -39.56 -0.23 -17.58
CA HIS A 612 -39.95 -1.03 -18.73
C HIS A 612 -39.14 -2.32 -18.74
N VAL A 613 -39.81 -3.47 -18.77
CA VAL A 613 -39.19 -4.78 -18.70
C VAL A 613 -39.59 -5.61 -19.91
N PHE A 614 -38.62 -6.26 -20.53
CA PHE A 614 -38.82 -7.31 -21.52
C PHE A 614 -38.13 -8.60 -21.07
N ALA A 615 -38.81 -9.74 -21.20
CA ALA A 615 -38.23 -11.05 -20.91
C ALA A 615 -38.75 -12.10 -21.89
N ASP A 616 -37.87 -12.61 -22.75
CA ASP A 616 -38.19 -13.70 -23.67
C ASP A 616 -38.41 -15.00 -22.87
N ASN A 617 -39.60 -15.59 -23.01
CA ASN A 617 -39.97 -16.90 -22.43
C ASN A 617 -40.12 -16.97 -20.90
N ALA A 618 -40.37 -15.85 -20.21
CA ALA A 618 -40.58 -15.85 -18.76
C ALA A 618 -41.96 -16.43 -18.37
N THR A 619 -41.96 -17.56 -17.66
CA THR A 619 -43.05 -17.87 -16.72
C THR A 619 -42.72 -17.18 -15.41
N TYR A 620 -43.40 -16.06 -15.15
CA TYR A 620 -43.33 -15.39 -13.86
C TYR A 620 -43.98 -16.29 -12.81
N ALA A 621 -43.31 -16.53 -11.69
CA ALA A 621 -43.84 -17.40 -10.64
C ALA A 621 -45.16 -16.85 -10.01
N ASN A 622 -45.54 -15.60 -10.34
CA ASN A 622 -46.44 -14.78 -9.54
C ASN A 622 -47.57 -14.06 -10.28
N ASP A 623 -47.96 -14.49 -11.48
CA ASP A 623 -49.18 -13.95 -12.10
C ASP A 623 -50.07 -15.07 -12.64
N ASP A 624 -51.35 -15.05 -12.25
CA ASP A 624 -52.41 -15.92 -12.80
C ASP A 624 -52.58 -15.72 -14.34
N ASP A 625 -51.93 -14.71 -14.90
CA ASP A 625 -52.07 -14.27 -16.28
C ASP A 625 -51.01 -14.82 -17.24
N ASN A 626 -49.98 -15.55 -16.79
CA ASN A 626 -49.03 -16.25 -17.68
C ASN A 626 -48.53 -15.37 -18.85
N LYS A 627 -48.26 -14.08 -18.61
CA LYS A 627 -47.88 -13.14 -19.67
C LYS A 627 -46.40 -13.25 -19.98
N VAL A 628 -46.09 -13.98 -21.05
CA VAL A 628 -44.86 -13.71 -21.82
C VAL A 628 -45.00 -12.28 -22.38
N GLY A 629 -43.99 -11.40 -22.18
CA GLY A 629 -43.98 -10.08 -22.83
C GLY A 629 -43.48 -8.91 -21.98
N THR A 630 -43.91 -7.71 -22.37
CA THR A 630 -43.48 -6.40 -21.85
C THR A 630 -44.27 -5.99 -20.61
N LEU A 631 -43.57 -5.57 -19.55
CA LEU A 631 -44.17 -5.03 -18.32
C LEU A 631 -43.74 -3.56 -18.16
N GLU A 632 -44.69 -2.67 -17.86
CA GLU A 632 -44.39 -1.30 -17.44
C GLU A 632 -44.83 -1.14 -15.99
N ILE A 633 -43.90 -0.71 -15.14
CA ILE A 633 -44.13 -0.49 -13.71
C ILE A 633 -43.93 1.01 -13.42
N PRO A 634 -44.98 1.75 -13.02
CA PRO A 634 -44.86 3.16 -12.69
C PRO A 634 -44.23 3.38 -11.31
N ASN A 635 -43.77 4.61 -11.07
CA ASN A 635 -43.26 5.11 -9.79
C ASN A 635 -42.02 4.38 -9.23
N VAL A 636 -41.22 3.74 -10.07
CA VAL A 636 -39.98 3.04 -9.66
C VAL A 636 -38.84 4.04 -9.46
N ILE A 637 -38.17 3.99 -8.31
CA ILE A 637 -36.99 4.83 -8.01
C ILE A 637 -35.66 4.11 -8.29
N ASN A 638 -35.62 2.79 -8.12
CA ASN A 638 -34.44 1.97 -8.40
C ASN A 638 -34.86 0.51 -8.62
N PHE A 639 -34.04 -0.24 -9.35
CA PHE A 639 -34.22 -1.67 -9.55
C PHE A 639 -32.87 -2.39 -9.60
N VAL A 640 -32.90 -3.69 -9.29
CA VAL A 640 -31.77 -4.61 -9.46
C VAL A 640 -32.29 -5.89 -10.12
N ALA A 641 -31.69 -6.28 -11.24
CA ALA A 641 -32.01 -7.53 -11.92
C ALA A 641 -30.94 -8.59 -11.72
N SER A 642 -31.39 -9.83 -11.50
CA SER A 642 -30.60 -11.06 -11.49
C SER A 642 -31.06 -12.01 -12.59
N SER A 643 -30.39 -13.16 -12.73
CA SER A 643 -30.80 -14.19 -13.68
C SER A 643 -32.19 -14.78 -13.38
N TYR A 644 -32.60 -14.80 -12.10
CA TYR A 644 -33.76 -15.54 -11.59
C TYR A 644 -34.84 -14.66 -10.94
N TYR A 645 -34.58 -13.38 -10.72
CA TYR A 645 -35.58 -12.42 -10.31
C TYR A 645 -35.14 -11.00 -10.70
N PHE A 646 -36.04 -10.04 -10.57
CA PHE A 646 -35.64 -8.65 -10.38
C PHE A 646 -36.45 -8.06 -9.24
N ASP A 647 -35.85 -7.11 -8.54
CA ASP A 647 -36.48 -6.37 -7.46
C ASP A 647 -36.41 -4.86 -7.73
N TYR A 648 -37.35 -4.13 -7.13
CA TYR A 648 -37.47 -2.70 -7.33
C TYR A 648 -38.14 -2.01 -6.14
N TRP A 649 -37.81 -0.73 -6.01
CA TRP A 649 -38.41 0.18 -5.04
C TRP A 649 -39.36 1.14 -5.72
N LEU A 650 -40.52 1.36 -5.12
CA LEU A 650 -41.44 2.42 -5.51
C LEU A 650 -41.15 3.72 -4.74
N ASP A 651 -41.68 4.84 -5.24
CA ASP A 651 -41.52 6.16 -4.64
C ASP A 651 -42.27 6.35 -3.29
N ASP A 652 -43.17 5.43 -2.95
CA ASP A 652 -43.78 5.28 -1.63
C ASP A 652 -42.93 4.44 -0.66
N GLU A 653 -41.68 4.15 -1.04
CA GLU A 653 -40.72 3.30 -0.31
C GLU A 653 -41.17 1.85 -0.15
N SER A 654 -42.15 1.37 -0.93
CA SER A 654 -42.51 -0.05 -0.91
C SER A 654 -41.58 -0.89 -1.80
N PHE A 655 -41.15 -2.04 -1.29
CA PHE A 655 -40.27 -2.97 -1.98
C PHE A 655 -41.07 -4.09 -2.66
N HIS A 656 -40.75 -4.35 -3.93
CA HIS A 656 -41.42 -5.37 -4.72
C HIS A 656 -40.40 -6.12 -5.55
N GLY A 657 -40.85 -7.22 -6.15
CA GLY A 657 -40.06 -7.93 -7.12
C GLY A 657 -40.87 -8.94 -7.88
N VAL A 658 -40.24 -9.52 -8.87
CA VAL A 658 -40.82 -10.56 -9.70
C VAL A 658 -39.78 -11.67 -9.84
N GLY A 659 -40.17 -12.88 -9.43
CA GLY A 659 -39.37 -14.09 -9.61
C GLY A 659 -39.68 -14.77 -10.93
N TYR A 660 -38.64 -15.31 -11.56
CA TYR A 660 -38.74 -16.21 -12.70
C TYR A 660 -38.82 -17.66 -12.22
N ASN A 661 -39.47 -18.51 -13.00
CA ASN A 661 -39.36 -19.95 -12.83
C ASN A 661 -37.89 -20.38 -12.96
N ALA A 662 -37.31 -20.88 -11.87
CA ALA A 662 -35.89 -21.15 -11.73
C ALA A 662 -35.70 -22.57 -11.20
N ILE A 663 -35.08 -23.43 -12.01
CA ILE A 663 -34.73 -24.79 -11.62
C ILE A 663 -33.22 -24.93 -11.65
N GLN A 664 -32.68 -25.45 -10.56
CA GLN A 664 -31.27 -25.57 -10.28
C GLN A 664 -30.89 -27.03 -10.05
N GLU A 665 -29.80 -27.48 -10.64
CA GLU A 665 -29.24 -28.81 -10.37
C GLU A 665 -28.55 -28.84 -9.00
N ASP A 666 -28.81 -29.88 -8.21
CA ASP A 666 -28.19 -30.06 -6.90
C ASP A 666 -26.66 -30.16 -7.03
N GLY A 667 -25.94 -29.72 -5.99
CA GLY A 667 -24.47 -29.70 -5.99
C GLY A 667 -23.81 -31.08 -5.90
N LEU A 668 -24.54 -32.17 -6.15
CA LEU A 668 -24.05 -33.55 -6.11
C LEU A 668 -23.83 -34.06 -7.54
N SER A 669 -22.92 -35.00 -7.71
CA SER A 669 -22.69 -35.67 -9.02
C SER A 669 -23.92 -36.42 -9.56
N SER A 670 -24.97 -36.58 -8.74
CA SER A 670 -26.26 -37.17 -9.12
C SER A 670 -27.19 -36.22 -9.88
N GLY A 671 -27.01 -34.90 -9.78
CA GLY A 671 -27.66 -33.91 -10.63
C GLY A 671 -29.19 -33.80 -10.50
N LYS A 672 -29.74 -33.74 -9.28
CA LYS A 672 -31.18 -33.58 -9.08
C LYS A 672 -31.61 -32.13 -9.34
N MET A 673 -32.54 -31.93 -10.25
CA MET A 673 -33.16 -30.62 -10.50
C MET A 673 -34.09 -30.21 -9.35
N VAL A 674 -33.97 -28.96 -8.87
CA VAL A 674 -34.72 -28.42 -7.75
C VAL A 674 -35.23 -27.00 -8.04
N ASP A 675 -36.49 -26.73 -7.69
CA ASP A 675 -37.11 -25.42 -7.87
C ASP A 675 -36.62 -24.44 -6.80
N VAL A 676 -36.05 -23.31 -7.26
CA VAL A 676 -35.51 -22.23 -6.44
C VAL A 676 -36.21 -20.89 -6.74
N SER A 677 -37.40 -20.92 -7.36
CA SER A 677 -38.16 -19.74 -7.74
C SER A 677 -38.59 -18.89 -6.53
N LEU A 678 -38.54 -17.56 -6.68
CA LEU A 678 -38.95 -16.60 -5.64
C LEU A 678 -40.39 -16.12 -5.84
N ASP A 679 -41.22 -16.27 -4.81
CA ASP A 679 -42.61 -15.77 -4.78
C ASP A 679 -42.72 -14.51 -3.91
N PHE A 680 -42.64 -13.34 -4.53
CA PHE A 680 -42.74 -12.03 -3.88
C PHE A 680 -44.14 -11.71 -3.31
N ASN A 681 -45.19 -12.50 -3.58
CA ASN A 681 -46.47 -12.33 -2.88
C ASN A 681 -46.35 -12.73 -1.40
N LYS A 682 -45.33 -13.54 -1.06
CA LYS A 682 -45.03 -13.93 0.32
C LYS A 682 -44.39 -12.83 1.17
N ILE A 683 -43.96 -11.71 0.57
CA ILE A 683 -43.40 -10.57 1.31
C ILE A 683 -44.40 -9.42 1.50
N LYS A 684 -45.66 -9.60 1.10
CA LYS A 684 -46.71 -8.57 1.13
C LYS A 684 -46.91 -7.91 2.50
N ASP A 685 -46.60 -8.61 3.58
CA ASP A 685 -46.81 -8.14 4.96
C ASP A 685 -45.64 -7.26 5.44
N ILE A 686 -44.47 -7.35 4.81
CA ILE A 686 -43.27 -6.58 5.18
C ILE A 686 -42.84 -5.56 4.12
N LYS A 687 -43.39 -5.59 2.90
CA LYS A 687 -42.91 -4.77 1.77
C LYS A 687 -42.79 -3.27 2.03
N ASN A 688 -43.64 -2.69 2.88
CA ASN A 688 -43.60 -1.26 3.24
C ASN A 688 -42.67 -0.96 4.44
N ASN A 689 -42.15 -2.03 5.05
CA ASN A 689 -41.34 -2.02 6.25
C ASN A 689 -39.91 -2.48 5.97
N ILE A 690 -39.56 -2.87 4.75
CA ILE A 690 -38.17 -3.20 4.37
C ILE A 690 -37.36 -1.90 4.37
N GLN A 691 -36.17 -1.94 4.95
CA GLN A 691 -35.19 -0.86 4.96
C GLN A 691 -33.98 -1.21 4.09
N GLN A 692 -33.51 -2.46 4.13
CA GLN A 692 -32.33 -2.91 3.38
C GLN A 692 -32.51 -4.30 2.79
N VAL A 693 -31.78 -4.55 1.71
CA VAL A 693 -31.83 -5.80 0.94
C VAL A 693 -30.43 -6.26 0.56
N TYR A 694 -30.04 -7.43 1.03
CA TYR A 694 -28.85 -8.14 0.59
C TYR A 694 -29.24 -9.20 -0.43
N ARG A 695 -28.47 -9.30 -1.51
CA ARG A 695 -28.83 -10.07 -2.70
C ARG A 695 -27.84 -11.17 -2.98
N ASN A 696 -28.37 -12.35 -3.26
CA ASN A 696 -27.67 -13.47 -3.89
C ASN A 696 -28.38 -13.82 -5.21
N SER A 697 -27.85 -14.79 -5.95
CA SER A 697 -28.40 -15.17 -7.27
C SER A 697 -29.86 -15.67 -7.21
N SER A 698 -30.26 -16.35 -6.13
CA SER A 698 -31.60 -16.95 -5.97
C SER A 698 -32.20 -16.78 -4.57
N THR A 699 -31.60 -15.96 -3.71
CA THR A 699 -32.12 -15.65 -2.37
C THR A 699 -31.91 -14.18 -2.01
N LEU A 700 -32.72 -13.70 -1.07
CA LEU A 700 -32.66 -12.33 -0.52
C LEU A 700 -32.59 -12.39 1.00
N LEU A 701 -31.94 -11.39 1.60
CA LEU A 701 -32.04 -11.10 3.03
C LEU A 701 -32.55 -9.67 3.21
N PHE A 702 -33.56 -9.50 4.05
CA PHE A 702 -34.19 -8.22 4.35
C PHE A 702 -33.89 -7.79 5.78
N ILE A 703 -33.58 -6.51 5.94
CA ILE A 703 -33.64 -5.83 7.23
C ILE A 703 -34.84 -4.88 7.19
N THR A 704 -35.70 -4.95 8.19
CA THR A 704 -36.89 -4.11 8.30
C THR A 704 -36.71 -2.91 9.23
N LYS A 705 -37.55 -1.89 9.10
CA LYS A 705 -37.52 -0.65 9.90
C LYS A 705 -37.81 -0.89 11.40
N ASP A 706 -38.39 -2.04 11.75
CA ASP A 706 -38.55 -2.53 13.12
C ASP A 706 -37.39 -3.43 13.57
N GLU A 707 -36.24 -3.33 12.90
CA GLU A 707 -34.97 -3.96 13.26
C GLU A 707 -34.99 -5.50 13.23
N LYS A 708 -35.81 -6.10 12.36
CA LYS A 708 -35.87 -7.55 12.17
C LYS A 708 -35.13 -7.99 10.91
N ILE A 709 -34.61 -9.21 10.96
CA ILE A 709 -33.91 -9.85 9.85
C ILE A 709 -34.77 -10.98 9.30
N TYR A 710 -34.93 -11.00 7.98
CA TYR A 710 -35.63 -12.05 7.27
C TYR A 710 -34.78 -12.64 6.16
N THR A 711 -34.81 -13.95 5.98
CA THR A 711 -34.33 -14.60 4.76
C THR A 711 -35.49 -14.95 3.85
N PHE A 712 -35.29 -14.83 2.55
CA PHE A 712 -36.30 -15.08 1.54
C PHE A 712 -35.75 -15.98 0.43
N SER A 713 -36.40 -17.13 0.28
CA SER A 713 -36.07 -18.17 -0.71
C SER A 713 -37.35 -18.80 -1.26
N HIS A 714 -37.24 -19.91 -2.01
CA HIS A 714 -38.39 -20.69 -2.47
C HIS A 714 -39.34 -21.11 -1.34
N LEU A 715 -38.83 -21.31 -0.12
CA LEU A 715 -39.64 -21.62 1.06
C LEU A 715 -40.57 -20.46 1.45
N GLY A 716 -40.28 -19.25 1.00
CA GLY A 716 -40.93 -18.03 1.41
C GLY A 716 -40.07 -17.23 2.36
N LEU A 717 -40.74 -16.38 3.13
CA LEU A 717 -40.13 -15.47 4.08
C LEU A 717 -39.98 -16.14 5.45
N ILE A 718 -38.76 -16.16 5.99
CA ILE A 718 -38.42 -16.73 7.30
C ILE A 718 -37.82 -15.63 8.18
N GLU A 719 -38.34 -15.44 9.39
CA GLU A 719 -37.79 -14.50 10.38
C GLU A 719 -36.60 -15.16 11.11
N GLU A 720 -35.43 -14.52 11.08
CA GLU A 720 -34.21 -15.02 11.72
C GLU A 720 -34.17 -14.62 13.20
N THR A 721 -35.01 -15.25 14.00
CA THR A 721 -35.19 -14.92 15.45
C THR A 721 -33.97 -15.20 16.33
N SER A 722 -32.95 -15.89 15.81
CA SER A 722 -31.70 -16.21 16.52
C SER A 722 -30.66 -15.09 16.45
N ILE A 723 -30.92 -14.03 15.68
CA ILE A 723 -30.01 -12.91 15.46
C ILE A 723 -30.72 -11.61 15.86
N ASN A 724 -30.11 -10.85 16.75
CA ASN A 724 -30.58 -9.52 17.11
C ASN A 724 -29.80 -8.47 16.30
N LEU A 725 -30.49 -7.54 15.61
CA LEU A 725 -29.83 -6.55 14.76
C LEU A 725 -28.88 -5.64 15.55
N SER A 726 -29.16 -5.36 16.83
CA SER A 726 -28.25 -4.58 17.69
C SER A 726 -26.91 -5.28 17.95
N GLU A 727 -26.83 -6.59 17.69
CA GLU A 727 -25.60 -7.37 17.80
C GLU A 727 -24.88 -7.51 16.47
N VAL A 728 -25.49 -7.09 15.34
CA VAL A 728 -24.91 -7.24 14.00
C VAL A 728 -23.94 -6.09 13.71
N LYS A 729 -22.71 -6.44 13.37
CA LYS A 729 -21.69 -5.50 12.86
C LYS A 729 -21.78 -5.34 11.35
N SER A 730 -21.81 -6.47 10.64
CA SER A 730 -21.81 -6.49 9.18
C SER A 730 -22.46 -7.75 8.63
N ILE A 731 -22.91 -7.68 7.38
CA ILE A 731 -23.48 -8.81 6.65
C ILE A 731 -22.74 -8.91 5.31
N VAL A 732 -22.24 -10.12 5.03
CA VAL A 732 -21.56 -10.46 3.78
C VAL A 732 -22.41 -11.47 3.01
N SER A 733 -22.56 -11.28 1.70
CA SER A 733 -23.33 -12.18 0.84
C SER A 733 -22.42 -12.87 -0.18
N ASP A 734 -22.71 -14.14 -0.48
CA ASP A 734 -22.03 -14.91 -1.52
C ASP A 734 -22.52 -14.45 -2.90
N ASN A 735 -21.78 -13.52 -3.53
CA ASN A 735 -22.11 -13.00 -4.86
C ASN A 735 -21.48 -13.86 -5.96
N THR A 736 -22.07 -15.02 -6.23
CA THR A 736 -21.61 -15.90 -7.32
C THR A 736 -22.75 -16.22 -8.29
N SER A 737 -22.40 -16.28 -9.57
CA SER A 737 -23.31 -16.61 -10.67
C SER A 737 -23.23 -18.10 -10.99
N MET A 738 -24.40 -18.74 -11.18
CA MET A 738 -24.48 -20.18 -11.39
C MET A 738 -24.55 -20.61 -12.86
N SER A 739 -23.97 -21.78 -13.13
CA SER A 739 -24.02 -22.49 -14.41
C SER A 739 -25.22 -23.44 -14.47
N SER A 740 -25.91 -23.51 -15.61
CA SER A 740 -26.99 -24.45 -15.89
C SER A 740 -26.49 -25.77 -16.50
N GLY A 741 -25.26 -26.19 -16.17
CA GLY A 741 -24.54 -27.27 -16.83
C GLY A 741 -24.55 -28.59 -16.06
N ALA A 742 -24.64 -29.72 -16.78
CA ALA A 742 -24.78 -31.10 -16.28
C ALA A 742 -23.59 -31.67 -15.46
N ASN A 743 -22.72 -30.81 -14.90
CA ASN A 743 -21.60 -31.20 -14.04
C ASN A 743 -21.27 -30.05 -13.09
N THR A 744 -22.08 -29.94 -12.04
CA THR A 744 -22.11 -28.84 -11.06
C THR A 744 -21.11 -28.99 -9.92
N ALA A 745 -20.59 -30.21 -9.69
CA ALA A 745 -19.78 -30.56 -8.52
C ALA A 745 -18.42 -29.84 -8.37
N TYR A 746 -17.95 -29.12 -9.40
CA TYR A 746 -16.60 -28.52 -9.42
C TYR A 746 -16.51 -27.08 -9.93
N THR A 747 -17.62 -26.40 -10.25
CA THR A 747 -17.59 -25.07 -10.90
C THR A 747 -18.33 -24.01 -10.10
N GLY A 748 -17.64 -23.37 -9.15
CA GLY A 748 -17.94 -22.03 -8.63
C GLY A 748 -19.39 -21.65 -8.33
N GLN A 749 -20.25 -22.60 -7.97
CA GLN A 749 -21.62 -22.33 -7.59
C GLN A 749 -21.63 -21.72 -6.20
N GLY A 750 -22.26 -20.56 -6.07
CA GLY A 750 -22.60 -20.02 -4.76
C GLY A 750 -23.52 -20.94 -4.01
N ARG A 751 -23.29 -21.05 -2.71
CA ARG A 751 -24.27 -21.68 -1.82
C ARG A 751 -25.42 -20.75 -1.49
N ASN A 752 -25.41 -19.51 -2.01
CA ASN A 752 -26.41 -18.49 -1.77
C ASN A 752 -26.61 -18.26 -0.26
N VAL A 753 -25.48 -18.16 0.45
CA VAL A 753 -25.42 -17.97 1.90
C VAL A 753 -25.20 -16.49 2.24
N PHE A 754 -25.59 -16.12 3.45
CA PHE A 754 -25.25 -14.84 4.08
C PHE A 754 -24.44 -15.14 5.33
N ILE A 755 -23.39 -14.35 5.58
CA ILE A 755 -22.60 -14.42 6.81
C ILE A 755 -22.86 -13.14 7.59
N VAL A 756 -23.27 -13.30 8.84
CA VAL A 756 -23.54 -12.21 9.76
C VAL A 756 -22.43 -12.17 10.81
N ASN A 757 -21.75 -11.03 10.89
CA ASN A 757 -20.74 -10.73 11.91
C ASN A 757 -21.44 -10.16 13.16
N LEU A 758 -21.16 -10.73 14.32
CA LEU A 758 -21.78 -10.36 15.60
C LEU A 758 -20.79 -9.69 16.56
N ASN A 759 -21.30 -8.83 17.45
CA ASN A 759 -20.60 -8.23 18.60
C ASN A 759 -20.14 -9.25 19.68
N SER A 760 -20.22 -10.55 19.42
CA SER A 760 -19.97 -11.62 20.40
C SER A 760 -18.62 -12.28 20.16
N GLU A 761 -17.73 -12.27 21.15
CA GLU A 761 -16.42 -12.93 21.02
C GLU A 761 -16.51 -14.46 20.99
N SER A 762 -17.49 -15.05 21.67
CA SER A 762 -17.67 -16.51 21.67
C SER A 762 -18.40 -17.02 20.42
N ASP A 763 -19.02 -16.13 19.67
CA ASP A 763 -19.96 -16.50 18.61
C ASP A 763 -20.00 -15.47 17.47
N LYS A 764 -18.81 -15.10 17.01
CA LYS A 764 -18.57 -13.97 16.12
C LYS A 764 -19.25 -14.11 14.76
N TRP A 765 -19.42 -15.32 14.25
CA TRP A 765 -19.93 -15.55 12.89
C TRP A 765 -21.15 -16.46 12.86
N ARG A 766 -22.22 -15.96 12.22
CA ARG A 766 -23.43 -16.73 11.91
C ARG A 766 -23.55 -16.93 10.41
N VAL A 767 -23.87 -18.15 10.00
CA VAL A 767 -24.16 -18.46 8.60
C VAL A 767 -25.66 -18.67 8.44
N LEU A 768 -26.27 -17.90 7.55
CA LEU A 768 -27.63 -18.08 7.09
C LEU A 768 -27.59 -18.74 5.72
N ALA A 769 -28.13 -19.96 5.63
CA ALA A 769 -28.15 -20.76 4.41
C ALA A 769 -29.59 -21.12 3.99
N PRO A 770 -30.33 -20.18 3.36
CA PRO A 770 -31.78 -20.33 3.13
C PRO A 770 -32.17 -21.47 2.19
N LEU A 771 -31.21 -22.05 1.47
CA LEU A 771 -31.40 -23.20 0.57
C LEU A 771 -30.90 -24.52 1.15
N SER A 772 -30.27 -24.54 2.33
CA SER A 772 -29.66 -25.74 2.93
C SER A 772 -30.66 -26.88 3.17
N SER A 773 -31.91 -26.57 3.51
CA SER A 773 -32.97 -27.58 3.70
C SER A 773 -33.34 -28.31 2.40
N LEU A 774 -33.12 -27.66 1.25
CA LEU A 774 -33.44 -28.15 -0.08
C LEU A 774 -32.23 -28.82 -0.72
N ILE A 775 -31.05 -28.22 -0.54
CA ILE A 775 -29.75 -28.69 -1.01
C ILE A 775 -28.84 -28.78 0.22
N PRO A 776 -28.78 -29.94 0.92
CA PRO A 776 -28.02 -30.09 2.17
C PRO A 776 -26.54 -29.73 2.06
N THR A 777 -25.95 -29.88 0.86
CA THR A 777 -24.57 -29.48 0.60
C THR A 777 -24.38 -27.96 0.60
N TYR A 778 -25.43 -27.15 0.78
CA TYR A 778 -25.33 -25.69 0.89
C TYR A 778 -25.16 -25.22 2.33
N ASP A 779 -25.32 -26.12 3.30
CA ASP A 779 -24.95 -25.84 4.68
C ASP A 779 -23.44 -25.59 4.79
N CYS A 780 -23.08 -24.52 5.49
CA CYS A 780 -21.70 -24.06 5.60
C CYS A 780 -21.32 -23.91 7.07
N PRO A 781 -20.14 -24.42 7.48
CA PRO A 781 -19.63 -24.13 8.81
C PRO A 781 -19.38 -22.63 8.97
N ALA A 782 -19.51 -22.13 10.19
CA ALA A 782 -19.09 -20.77 10.52
C ALA A 782 -17.59 -20.58 10.23
N PRO A 783 -17.17 -19.37 9.76
CA PRO A 783 -15.77 -19.03 9.64
C PRO A 783 -14.98 -19.28 10.92
N VAL A 784 -13.94 -20.12 10.83
CA VAL A 784 -12.95 -20.31 11.90
C VAL A 784 -11.73 -19.48 11.53
N LEU A 785 -11.84 -18.18 11.73
CA LEU A 785 -10.77 -17.21 11.47
C LEU A 785 -10.54 -16.39 12.73
N ASN A 786 -9.28 -16.22 13.12
CA ASN A 786 -8.89 -15.34 14.23
C ASN A 786 -8.77 -13.91 13.70
N LEU A 787 -9.93 -13.28 13.46
CA LEU A 787 -10.04 -11.90 13.02
C LEU A 787 -10.40 -11.01 14.19
N ASP A 788 -9.77 -9.85 14.29
CA ASP A 788 -10.15 -8.76 15.19
C ASP A 788 -11.44 -8.09 14.70
N ASP A 789 -11.96 -7.16 15.50
CA ASP A 789 -13.33 -6.67 15.38
C ASP A 789 -13.59 -5.79 14.16
N ASP A 790 -12.56 -5.16 13.64
CA ASP A 790 -12.63 -4.25 12.50
C ASP A 790 -12.05 -4.91 11.20
N GLU A 791 -11.60 -6.16 11.29
CA GLU A 791 -10.99 -6.90 10.18
C GLU A 791 -12.03 -7.49 9.20
N SER A 792 -11.66 -7.60 7.92
CA SER A 792 -12.61 -7.90 6.83
C SER A 792 -12.69 -9.39 6.48
N LEU A 793 -13.89 -9.84 6.07
CA LEU A 793 -14.15 -11.22 5.64
C LEU A 793 -14.66 -11.28 4.19
N LEU A 794 -14.05 -12.14 3.39
CA LEU A 794 -14.49 -12.47 2.03
C LEU A 794 -14.93 -13.94 1.93
N ILE A 795 -16.03 -14.18 1.22
CA ILE A 795 -16.48 -15.52 0.86
C ILE A 795 -15.87 -15.89 -0.50
N LYS A 796 -14.91 -16.83 -0.52
CA LYS A 796 -14.13 -17.20 -1.72
C LYS A 796 -14.90 -18.13 -2.65
N SER A 797 -15.45 -19.19 -2.05
CA SER A 797 -16.12 -20.28 -2.75
C SER A 797 -16.94 -21.02 -1.69
N PRO A 798 -17.88 -21.92 -2.06
CA PRO A 798 -18.75 -22.62 -1.11
C PRO A 798 -18.07 -23.06 0.21
N CYS A 799 -18.24 -22.25 1.26
CA CYS A 799 -17.68 -22.37 2.61
C CYS A 799 -16.15 -22.27 2.79
N ILE A 800 -15.46 -21.58 1.88
CA ILE A 800 -14.07 -21.15 2.09
C ILE A 800 -14.07 -19.65 2.32
N TYR A 801 -13.51 -19.21 3.44
CA TYR A 801 -13.47 -17.81 3.84
C TYR A 801 -12.04 -17.31 3.89
N TRP A 802 -11.83 -16.09 3.38
CA TRP A 802 -10.58 -15.34 3.51
C TRP A 802 -10.78 -14.20 4.49
N GLY A 803 -9.91 -14.13 5.49
CA GLY A 803 -9.87 -13.06 6.47
C GLY A 803 -8.74 -12.10 6.17
N PHE A 804 -9.03 -10.82 6.16
CA PHE A 804 -8.11 -9.74 5.84
C PHE A 804 -7.84 -8.93 7.09
N LYS A 805 -6.59 -8.94 7.53
CA LYS A 805 -6.13 -8.23 8.71
C LYS A 805 -5.66 -6.81 8.38
N PHE A 806 -5.70 -5.89 9.34
CA PHE A 806 -5.20 -4.52 9.15
C PHE A 806 -3.71 -4.44 8.89
N ASN A 807 -2.94 -5.40 9.42
CA ASN A 807 -1.53 -5.54 9.11
C ASN A 807 -1.29 -6.03 7.66
N GLY A 808 -2.34 -6.24 6.85
CA GLY A 808 -2.29 -6.74 5.48
C GLY A 808 -2.13 -8.26 5.35
N ALA A 809 -2.14 -8.99 6.47
CA ALA A 809 -2.10 -10.45 6.45
C ALA A 809 -3.42 -11.04 5.95
N ILE A 810 -3.33 -12.20 5.31
CA ILE A 810 -4.49 -12.94 4.83
C ILE A 810 -4.54 -14.31 5.50
N THR A 811 -5.63 -14.55 6.20
CA THR A 811 -5.95 -15.82 6.86
C THR A 811 -7.02 -16.55 6.06
N MET A 812 -7.08 -17.88 6.17
CA MET A 812 -8.10 -18.67 5.48
C MET A 812 -8.64 -19.79 6.37
N SER A 813 -9.93 -20.07 6.22
CA SER A 813 -10.58 -21.21 6.84
C SER A 813 -10.55 -22.41 5.88
N GLY A 814 -10.10 -23.58 6.33
CA GLY A 814 -10.19 -24.85 5.58
C GLY A 814 -8.85 -25.47 5.16
N GLU A 815 -8.89 -26.59 4.43
CA GLU A 815 -7.72 -27.44 4.08
C GLU A 815 -7.03 -27.08 2.75
N ALA A 816 -7.34 -25.95 2.11
CA ALA A 816 -6.69 -25.61 0.83
C ALA A 816 -5.28 -25.02 1.04
N ASP A 817 -4.32 -25.41 0.20
CA ASP A 817 -3.01 -24.75 0.17
C ASP A 817 -3.15 -23.34 -0.44
N LEU A 818 -2.62 -22.34 0.25
CA LEU A 818 -2.42 -21.00 -0.30
C LEU A 818 -0.95 -20.84 -0.66
N TYR A 819 -0.70 -20.55 -1.93
CA TYR A 819 0.59 -20.07 -2.37
C TYR A 819 0.58 -18.56 -2.28
N ALA A 820 1.63 -17.97 -1.71
CA ALA A 820 1.80 -16.54 -1.60
C ALA A 820 3.17 -16.13 -2.14
N PHE A 821 3.27 -14.91 -2.66
CA PHE A 821 4.54 -14.30 -3.01
C PHE A 821 4.48 -12.78 -2.97
N PRO A 822 5.43 -12.10 -2.31
CA PRO A 822 6.35 -12.65 -1.32
C PRO A 822 5.57 -13.15 -0.09
N GLU A 823 5.89 -14.32 0.44
CA GLU A 823 5.10 -14.97 1.51
C GLU A 823 5.06 -14.12 2.78
N GLU A 824 6.20 -13.52 3.11
CA GLU A 824 6.41 -12.60 4.22
C GLU A 824 5.55 -11.33 4.16
N LEU A 825 5.04 -10.95 2.98
CA LEU A 825 4.16 -9.79 2.80
C LEU A 825 2.68 -10.10 3.03
N PHE A 826 2.34 -11.38 3.16
CA PHE A 826 0.97 -11.85 3.34
C PHE A 826 0.78 -12.67 4.63
N SER A 827 1.87 -13.06 5.29
CA SER A 827 1.83 -13.75 6.57
C SER A 827 1.44 -12.80 7.70
N ASP A 828 0.78 -13.39 8.70
CA ASP A 828 0.51 -12.74 9.97
C ASP A 828 1.82 -12.69 10.75
N SER A 829 2.41 -11.50 10.84
CA SER A 829 3.69 -11.29 11.48
C SER A 829 3.65 -10.02 12.30
N ASP A 830 4.23 -10.10 13.49
CA ASP A 830 4.28 -8.99 14.43
C ASP A 830 5.14 -7.85 13.93
N PHE A 831 5.79 -7.88 12.76
CA PHE A 831 6.80 -6.92 12.27
C PHE A 831 6.25 -5.78 11.36
N LEU A 832 4.95 -5.67 11.14
CA LEU A 832 4.41 -4.90 10.01
C LEU A 832 3.54 -3.71 10.48
N THR A 833 3.37 -2.69 9.64
CA THR A 833 2.53 -1.51 9.92
C THR A 833 1.14 -1.66 9.32
N ASP A 834 0.17 -0.96 9.94
CA ASP A 834 -1.21 -0.89 9.51
C ASP A 834 -1.35 -0.32 8.09
N LEU A 835 -2.34 -0.83 7.37
CA LEU A 835 -2.81 -0.27 6.10
C LEU A 835 -3.43 1.11 6.36
N ILE A 836 -2.66 2.17 6.09
CA ILE A 836 -3.25 3.49 5.87
C ILE A 836 -3.68 3.50 4.40
N ASP A 837 -4.99 3.37 4.19
CA ASP A 837 -5.70 3.56 2.92
C ASP A 837 -5.40 2.56 1.79
N LEU A 838 -6.23 1.50 1.71
CA LEU A 838 -6.09 0.39 0.75
C LEU A 838 -6.54 0.75 -0.68
N ASP A 839 -7.43 1.73 -0.84
CA ASP A 839 -7.97 2.14 -2.15
C ASP A 839 -7.57 3.57 -2.55
N ASN A 840 -6.92 4.31 -1.64
CA ASN A 840 -6.36 5.63 -1.86
C ASN A 840 -7.45 6.64 -2.26
N ASP A 841 -8.66 6.45 -1.73
CA ASP A 841 -9.79 7.37 -1.90
C ASP A 841 -9.79 8.51 -0.87
N GLY A 842 -8.86 8.46 0.09
CA GLY A 842 -8.64 9.46 1.10
C GLY A 842 -9.21 9.09 2.46
N MET A 843 -9.75 7.88 2.65
CA MET A 843 -10.13 7.42 3.96
C MET A 843 -9.85 5.91 4.12
N SER A 844 -9.29 5.53 5.27
CA SER A 844 -9.25 4.16 5.82
C SER A 844 -8.73 4.26 7.25
N ASN A 845 -9.66 4.53 8.15
CA ASN A 845 -9.50 4.45 9.60
C ASN A 845 -10.90 4.35 10.22
N ASP A 846 -11.00 4.26 11.55
CA ASP A 846 -12.27 4.20 12.31
C ASP A 846 -13.32 5.24 11.87
N VAL A 847 -12.90 6.35 11.24
CA VAL A 847 -13.78 7.38 10.69
C VAL A 847 -14.61 6.87 9.50
N GLU A 848 -14.09 5.98 8.65
CA GLU A 848 -14.86 5.36 7.55
C GLU A 848 -15.87 4.32 8.00
N ILE A 849 -15.47 3.52 8.98
CA ILE A 849 -16.38 2.57 9.64
C ILE A 849 -17.52 3.37 10.30
N SER A 850 -17.22 4.54 10.87
CA SER A 850 -18.23 5.44 11.43
C SER A 850 -19.05 6.22 10.38
N GLY A 851 -18.52 6.41 9.17
CA GLY A 851 -19.20 6.99 8.01
C GLY A 851 -20.06 5.98 7.24
N CYS A 852 -19.74 4.70 7.30
CA CYS A 852 -20.58 3.59 6.91
C CYS A 852 -21.60 3.29 8.02
N SER A 853 -22.52 4.21 8.22
CA SER A 853 -23.69 3.88 9.03
C SER A 853 -24.43 2.72 8.36
N LEU A 854 -24.84 1.72 9.14
CA LEU A 854 -25.93 0.79 8.80
C LEU A 854 -27.21 1.52 8.37
N LEU A 855 -27.25 2.85 8.32
CA LEU A 855 -28.33 3.69 7.81
C LEU A 855 -28.06 4.31 6.43
N ASP A 856 -26.83 4.26 5.89
CA ASP A 856 -26.44 4.98 4.65
C ASP A 856 -26.51 4.14 3.36
N SER A 857 -27.00 2.90 3.41
CA SER A 857 -27.29 2.09 2.21
C SER A 857 -28.56 2.55 1.46
N THR A 858 -29.00 3.79 1.64
CA THR A 858 -30.28 4.27 1.11
C THR A 858 -30.25 4.42 -0.40
N ILE A 859 -31.13 3.65 -1.07
CA ILE A 859 -31.82 3.93 -2.34
C ILE A 859 -30.96 4.12 -3.61
N ASN A 860 -29.69 4.54 -3.52
CA ASN A 860 -28.86 4.98 -4.65
C ASN A 860 -27.53 4.23 -4.86
N ASN A 861 -27.13 3.28 -4.00
CA ASN A 861 -25.89 2.53 -4.18
C ASN A 861 -26.11 1.12 -4.74
N GLU A 862 -25.46 0.81 -5.86
CA GLU A 862 -25.45 -0.52 -6.50
C GLU A 862 -24.60 -1.55 -5.74
N TYR A 863 -23.91 -1.15 -4.67
CA TYR A 863 -22.96 -1.98 -3.93
C TYR A 863 -23.11 -1.78 -2.41
N PRO A 864 -23.31 -2.84 -1.61
CA PRO A 864 -23.27 -2.75 -0.14
C PRO A 864 -21.88 -2.33 0.37
N CYS A 865 -21.76 -1.81 1.59
CA CYS A 865 -20.47 -1.37 2.18
C CYS A 865 -19.39 -2.47 2.18
N SER A 866 -19.75 -3.75 2.16
CA SER A 866 -18.79 -4.86 1.98
C SER A 866 -18.10 -4.90 0.61
N SER A 867 -18.59 -4.13 -0.36
CA SER A 867 -17.99 -3.96 -1.69
C SER A 867 -17.14 -2.69 -1.82
N TYR A 868 -17.18 -1.79 -0.81
CA TYR A 868 -16.31 -0.61 -0.79
C TYR A 868 -14.86 -0.99 -0.48
N PHE A 869 -14.63 -1.95 0.43
CA PHE A 869 -13.29 -2.43 0.76
C PHE A 869 -12.54 -3.17 -0.39
N LEU A 870 -13.13 -3.30 -1.58
CA LEU A 870 -12.65 -4.21 -2.63
C LEU A 870 -12.65 -3.62 -4.05
N ASN A 871 -12.93 -2.32 -4.23
CA ASN A 871 -12.92 -1.66 -5.55
C ASN A 871 -11.83 -0.60 -5.68
#